data_AF-A0A3B9NQY7-F1
#
_entry.id   AF-A0A3B9NQY7-F1
#
_cell.length_a   1.000
_cell.length_b   1.000
_cell.length_c   1.000
_cell.angle_alpha   90.00
_cell.angle_beta   90.00
_cell.angle_gamma   90.00
#
_symmetry.space_group_name_H-M   'P 1'
#
loop_
_entity.id
_entity.type
_entity.pdbx_description
1 polymer ?
#
loop_
_entity_poly.entity_id
_entity_poly.type
_entity_poly.pdbx_seq_one_letter_code
_entity_poly.pdbx_strand_id
1 'polypeptide(L)'
;ERCFRGTTSRVGGINFDTLFAESLQRHQLGFPERSTESSSELPNPGDIHWRSGGDTHMWDPISITNLQVAAQTNSQDAYWAFAKHANEVATKKATLRGLLTFNESLTPAVAIEEVESAADIVKRFCTGAMSLGSISSESHETLAIAMNRLGGKSNTGEGGEDPTRFTPMADGDSKRSAIKQVASGRFGVTIWYLANADEIQIKIVQGAKPGEGGELPGDKVDDYIAKIRHSTPGVGLISPPPHHDIYSIEDMAQLIHDLKNANRDARISVKLGSEIGVGTIAAGVTKAKADHLVIAGHDGGTGASPLTSIKHAGLPWELGLAETHQTLVMNNLRSRVVLQTDGQIKTGRDVVIAALLGAEEFGFATAPLVTLGCIMMRKCHLNTCPVGIATQDPELRAKFAGKPESVVNYFFMLAEEVRQIMSQLGFTRLQDMIGQTQYLDSEQAVAHWKSKGLDLSGILQKAPIIYEGTEIYCTQSQDHGLDAALDNTLIALAQPALETGAKVQIEHEILNINRVVGTMLSHEVAKATLGNMLPDDTISIRLHGSAGQSVGAFLAKGITIEIEGDANDFVGKGLSGGKLVIYPPKEATFAAEDNILLGNVVLYGATSGEAYFRGIAAERFCVRNSGATAVVEGVGDHGCEYMTGGTVVILGKTGRNFGAGMSGGVAYVLDTQGDFHRQCNLETFELERLSPADEDDVRILIEKHQRLTGSTVAARLLKDWESEKQSLIKVMPSDYKRVLEAQKALLKTSNIG
;
A
#
# COMPACT_ATOMS: atom_id res chain seq x y z
N GLU A 1 21.85 16.94 -23.25
CA GLU A 1 23.02 16.60 -24.10
C GLU A 1 24.31 17.33 -23.69
N ARG A 2 24.39 18.66 -23.81
CA ARG A 2 25.64 19.43 -23.57
C ARG A 2 26.20 19.36 -22.14
N CYS A 3 25.34 19.36 -21.12
CA CYS A 3 25.75 19.43 -19.70
C CYS A 3 25.35 18.20 -18.88
N PHE A 4 24.28 17.51 -19.27
CA PHE A 4 23.72 16.35 -18.56
C PHE A 4 23.48 15.23 -19.57
N ARG A 5 24.54 14.52 -19.98
CA ARG A 5 24.45 13.46 -20.99
C ARG A 5 23.77 12.23 -20.39
N GLY A 6 22.80 11.67 -21.09
CA GLY A 6 22.05 10.48 -20.66
C GLY A 6 20.79 10.76 -19.83
N THR A 7 20.56 12.01 -19.39
CA THR A 7 19.32 12.39 -18.70
C THR A 7 18.20 12.64 -19.72
N THR A 8 17.10 11.91 -19.59
CA THR A 8 15.91 12.09 -20.42
C THR A 8 15.20 13.40 -20.10
N SER A 9 14.81 14.15 -21.13
CA SER A 9 13.92 15.32 -21.02
C SER A 9 12.83 15.23 -22.09
N ARG A 10 11.74 14.49 -21.80
CA ARG A 10 10.73 14.09 -22.79
C ARG A 10 9.94 15.25 -23.40
N VAL A 11 9.82 16.34 -22.66
CA VAL A 11 9.01 17.50 -23.05
C VAL A 11 9.84 18.68 -23.51
N GLY A 12 11.16 18.53 -23.69
CA GLY A 12 12.03 19.68 -23.96
C GLY A 12 12.04 20.66 -22.78
N GLY A 13 12.11 21.96 -23.07
CA GLY A 13 12.09 23.01 -22.06
C GLY A 13 12.95 24.23 -22.40
N ILE A 14 13.41 24.91 -21.35
CA ILE A 14 14.15 26.17 -21.46
C ILE A 14 15.58 25.98 -21.99
N ASN A 15 16.13 27.02 -22.61
CA ASN A 15 17.49 27.06 -23.16
C ASN A 15 18.44 27.94 -22.30
N PHE A 16 19.70 28.09 -22.73
CA PHE A 16 20.69 28.90 -22.02
C PHE A 16 20.32 30.38 -21.89
N ASP A 17 19.64 30.96 -22.88
CA ASP A 17 19.24 32.36 -22.86
C ASP A 17 18.20 32.62 -21.77
N THR A 18 17.20 31.73 -21.64
CA THR A 18 16.22 31.78 -20.56
C THR A 18 16.87 31.59 -19.20
N LEU A 19 17.81 30.63 -19.07
CA LEU A 19 18.56 30.42 -17.82
C LEU A 19 19.38 31.65 -17.41
N PHE A 20 20.01 32.30 -18.39
CA PHE A 20 20.77 33.53 -18.18
C PHE A 20 19.84 34.66 -17.72
N ALA A 21 18.71 34.86 -18.39
CA ALA A 21 17.74 35.89 -18.04
C ALA A 21 17.17 35.71 -16.62
N GLU A 22 16.80 34.49 -16.22
CA GLU A 22 16.32 34.24 -14.84
C GLU A 22 17.42 34.40 -13.79
N SER A 23 18.66 34.03 -14.12
CA SER A 23 19.80 34.24 -13.23
C SER A 23 20.10 35.73 -13.06
N LEU A 24 19.95 36.53 -14.12
CA LEU A 24 20.08 37.99 -14.06
C LEU A 24 18.97 38.63 -13.21
N GLN A 25 17.71 38.18 -13.35
CA GLN A 25 16.60 38.64 -12.51
C GLN A 25 16.86 38.36 -11.01
N ARG A 26 17.32 37.14 -10.69
CA ARG A 26 17.71 36.79 -9.31
C ARG A 26 18.89 37.63 -8.81
N HIS A 27 19.87 37.91 -9.68
CA HIS A 27 20.99 38.77 -9.35
C HIS A 27 20.54 40.20 -9.03
N GLN A 28 19.64 40.78 -9.83
CA GLN A 28 19.10 42.13 -9.63
C GLN A 28 18.31 42.28 -8.32
N LEU A 29 17.67 41.21 -7.82
CA LEU A 29 17.05 41.22 -6.49
C LEU A 29 18.06 41.37 -5.36
N GLY A 30 19.24 40.75 -5.47
CA GLY A 30 20.31 40.86 -4.48
C GLY A 30 21.22 42.08 -4.66
N PHE A 31 21.31 42.60 -5.89
CA PHE A 31 22.17 43.71 -6.29
C PHE A 31 21.37 44.72 -7.14
N PRO A 32 20.39 45.43 -6.57
CA PRO A 32 19.58 46.40 -7.30
C PRO A 32 20.42 47.61 -7.74
N GLU A 33 20.11 48.18 -8.91
CA GLU A 33 20.81 49.38 -9.42
C GLU A 33 20.60 50.61 -8.53
N ARG A 34 19.49 50.65 -7.78
CA ARG A 34 19.17 51.70 -6.82
C ARG A 34 19.25 51.15 -5.40
N SER A 35 20.09 51.76 -4.57
CA SER A 35 20.26 51.36 -3.17
C SER A 35 18.97 51.45 -2.34
N THR A 36 18.00 52.28 -2.76
CA THR A 36 16.68 52.42 -2.12
C THR A 36 15.75 51.22 -2.33
N GLU A 37 16.09 50.31 -3.24
CA GLU A 37 15.31 49.09 -3.55
C GLU A 37 15.89 47.84 -2.85
N SER A 38 16.95 48.01 -2.04
CA SER A 38 17.57 46.94 -1.27
C SER A 38 16.68 46.56 -0.08
N SER A 39 16.12 45.35 -0.11
CA SER A 39 15.47 44.72 1.05
C SER A 39 16.50 43.97 1.89
N SER A 40 16.40 44.07 3.23
CA SER A 40 17.17 43.22 4.15
C SER A 40 16.56 41.84 4.36
N GLU A 41 15.33 41.63 3.87
CA GLU A 41 14.59 40.37 4.01
C GLU A 41 14.52 39.62 2.68
N LEU A 42 14.71 38.30 2.74
CA LEU A 42 14.52 37.42 1.59
C LEU A 42 13.04 37.31 1.25
N PRO A 43 12.67 37.31 -0.05
CA PRO A 43 11.29 37.09 -0.45
C PRO A 43 10.82 35.69 -0.05
N ASN A 44 9.58 35.59 0.42
CA ASN A 44 8.92 34.32 0.69
C ASN A 44 7.83 34.08 -0.36
N PRO A 45 8.14 33.39 -1.48
CA PRO A 45 7.18 33.17 -2.55
C PRO A 45 6.08 32.18 -2.18
N GLY A 46 6.12 31.54 -1.01
CA GLY A 46 5.12 30.54 -0.62
C GLY A 46 5.27 29.23 -1.38
N ASP A 47 6.49 28.79 -1.63
CA ASP A 47 6.83 27.53 -2.29
C ASP A 47 6.26 26.29 -1.57
N ILE A 48 6.30 26.28 -0.22
CA ILE A 48 5.76 25.16 0.59
C ILE A 48 4.30 25.37 0.97
N HIS A 49 3.96 26.57 1.42
CA HIS A 49 2.62 26.95 1.87
C HIS A 49 2.10 28.08 1.01
N TRP A 50 0.83 27.99 0.63
CA TRP A 50 0.17 29.06 -0.11
C TRP A 50 0.30 30.39 0.65
N ARG A 51 0.68 31.45 -0.08
CA ARG A 51 0.72 32.82 0.41
C ARG A 51 0.01 33.74 -0.59
N SER A 52 -0.67 34.75 -0.08
CA SER A 52 -1.26 35.79 -0.91
C SER A 52 -0.15 36.51 -1.70
N GLY A 53 -0.31 36.60 -3.02
CA GLY A 53 0.68 37.20 -3.93
C GLY A 53 1.93 36.34 -4.20
N GLY A 54 1.97 35.10 -3.70
CA GLY A 54 3.05 34.15 -3.94
C GLY A 54 2.86 33.27 -5.18
N ASP A 55 3.61 32.16 -5.21
CA ASP A 55 3.53 31.13 -6.24
C ASP A 55 2.14 30.50 -6.32
N THR A 56 1.78 30.01 -7.51
CA THR A 56 0.49 29.36 -7.73
C THR A 56 0.46 27.98 -7.09
N HIS A 57 -0.56 27.71 -6.27
CA HIS A 57 -0.86 26.37 -5.76
C HIS A 57 -2.10 25.82 -6.44
N MET A 58 -2.13 24.50 -6.63
CA MET A 58 -3.31 23.79 -7.11
C MET A 58 -4.53 23.89 -6.18
N TRP A 59 -4.30 24.19 -4.89
CA TRP A 59 -5.32 24.48 -3.90
C TRP A 59 -5.04 25.85 -3.28
N ASP A 60 -6.02 26.73 -3.38
CA ASP A 60 -6.02 28.06 -2.79
C ASP A 60 -7.36 28.33 -2.07
N PRO A 61 -7.48 29.40 -1.28
CA PRO A 61 -8.71 29.67 -0.54
C PRO A 61 -9.98 29.79 -1.39
N ILE A 62 -9.88 30.26 -2.65
CA ILE A 62 -11.03 30.43 -3.56
C ILE A 62 -11.55 29.06 -3.99
N SER A 63 -10.65 28.20 -4.50
CA SER A 63 -11.00 26.83 -4.89
C SER A 63 -11.56 26.01 -3.72
N ILE A 64 -10.95 26.12 -2.53
CA ILE A 64 -11.39 25.39 -1.33
C ILE A 64 -12.80 25.83 -0.92
N THR A 65 -13.04 27.13 -0.83
CA THR A 65 -14.32 27.68 -0.38
C THR A 65 -15.45 27.30 -1.34
N ASN A 66 -15.25 27.50 -2.65
CA ASN A 66 -16.27 27.17 -3.64
C ASN A 66 -16.61 25.67 -3.66
N LEU A 67 -15.61 24.79 -3.56
CA LEU A 67 -15.85 23.35 -3.51
C LEU A 67 -16.60 22.93 -2.25
N GLN A 68 -16.25 23.50 -1.09
CA GLN A 68 -16.96 23.24 0.16
C GLN A 68 -18.42 23.68 0.10
N VAL A 69 -18.68 24.89 -0.39
CA VAL A 69 -20.05 25.39 -0.59
C VAL A 69 -20.82 24.49 -1.54
N ALA A 70 -20.23 24.15 -2.70
CA ALA A 70 -20.84 23.27 -3.68
C ALA A 70 -21.24 21.93 -3.06
N ALA A 71 -20.31 21.25 -2.40
CA ALA A 71 -20.53 19.94 -1.79
C ALA A 71 -21.57 19.97 -0.67
N GLN A 72 -21.46 20.94 0.25
CA GLN A 72 -22.31 21.00 1.46
C GLN A 72 -23.74 21.46 1.16
N THR A 73 -23.91 22.35 0.18
CA THR A 73 -25.24 22.93 -0.17
C THR A 73 -25.83 22.36 -1.45
N ASN A 74 -25.11 21.44 -2.11
CA ASN A 74 -25.44 20.93 -3.45
C ASN A 74 -25.60 22.05 -4.50
N SER A 75 -24.79 23.10 -4.40
CA SER A 75 -24.85 24.27 -5.27
C SER A 75 -24.03 24.06 -6.54
N GLN A 76 -24.71 23.90 -7.67
CA GLN A 76 -24.07 23.79 -8.99
C GLN A 76 -23.31 25.06 -9.37
N ASP A 77 -23.86 26.25 -9.06
CA ASP A 77 -23.19 27.52 -9.34
C ASP A 77 -21.82 27.60 -8.64
N ALA A 78 -21.75 27.17 -7.38
CA ALA A 78 -20.49 27.10 -6.64
C ALA A 78 -19.53 26.05 -7.24
N TYR A 79 -20.04 24.92 -7.74
CA TYR A 79 -19.23 23.93 -8.45
C TYR A 79 -18.62 24.52 -9.73
N TRP A 80 -19.41 25.21 -10.55
CA TRP A 80 -18.92 25.83 -11.77
C TRP A 80 -17.90 26.93 -11.49
N ALA A 81 -18.12 27.73 -10.44
CA ALA A 81 -17.12 28.70 -9.98
C ALA A 81 -15.82 28.03 -9.51
N PHE A 82 -15.91 26.90 -8.80
CA PHE A 82 -14.76 26.06 -8.43
C PHE A 82 -14.04 25.52 -9.66
N ALA A 83 -14.75 24.83 -10.56
CA ALA A 83 -14.19 24.17 -11.73
C ALA A 83 -13.50 25.17 -12.66
N LYS A 84 -14.15 26.32 -12.91
CA LYS A 84 -13.57 27.41 -13.70
C LYS A 84 -12.28 27.93 -13.09
N HIS A 85 -12.28 28.28 -11.80
CA HIS A 85 -11.08 28.79 -11.12
C HIS A 85 -9.96 27.76 -11.09
N ALA A 86 -10.27 26.50 -10.78
CA ALA A 86 -9.32 25.40 -10.77
C ALA A 86 -8.68 25.20 -12.16
N ASN A 87 -9.48 25.17 -13.22
CA ASN A 87 -9.03 24.91 -14.58
C ASN A 87 -8.25 26.11 -15.18
N GLU A 88 -8.79 27.32 -15.10
CA GLU A 88 -8.26 28.50 -15.80
C GLU A 88 -7.11 29.20 -15.07
N VAL A 89 -7.01 29.04 -13.74
CA VAL A 89 -5.98 29.70 -12.93
C VAL A 89 -4.94 28.69 -12.46
N ALA A 90 -5.35 27.71 -11.66
CA ALA A 90 -4.41 26.86 -10.93
C ALA A 90 -3.78 25.78 -11.84
N THR A 91 -4.60 24.95 -12.48
CA THR A 91 -4.17 23.87 -13.36
C THR A 91 -3.39 24.42 -14.56
N LYS A 92 -3.91 25.48 -15.23
CA LYS A 92 -3.25 26.13 -16.37
C LYS A 92 -1.83 26.63 -16.08
N LYS A 93 -1.57 27.11 -14.86
CA LYS A 93 -0.25 27.67 -14.49
C LYS A 93 0.71 26.63 -13.90
N ALA A 94 0.20 25.49 -13.41
CA ALA A 94 0.98 24.57 -12.58
C ALA A 94 1.19 23.17 -13.18
N THR A 95 0.52 22.81 -14.29
CA THR A 95 0.50 21.42 -14.80
C THR A 95 0.60 21.32 -16.32
N LEU A 96 0.99 20.14 -16.82
CA LEU A 96 1.02 19.86 -18.26
C LEU A 96 -0.39 19.82 -18.86
N ARG A 97 -1.36 19.17 -18.22
CA ARG A 97 -2.75 19.15 -18.69
C ARG A 97 -3.41 20.52 -18.73
N GLY A 98 -2.88 21.49 -17.97
CA GLY A 98 -3.29 22.89 -18.03
C GLY A 98 -2.95 23.59 -19.35
N LEU A 99 -2.01 23.03 -20.11
CA LEU A 99 -1.61 23.49 -21.43
C LEU A 99 -2.44 22.84 -22.55
N LEU A 100 -3.31 21.88 -22.24
CA LEU A 100 -4.09 21.18 -23.25
C LEU A 100 -5.44 21.89 -23.47
N THR A 101 -5.94 21.85 -24.69
CA THR A 101 -7.31 22.25 -25.06
C THR A 101 -7.99 21.10 -25.78
N PHE A 102 -9.32 21.10 -25.81
CA PHE A 102 -10.06 20.08 -26.54
C PHE A 102 -10.25 20.48 -28.01
N ASN A 103 -10.11 19.51 -28.91
CA ASN A 103 -10.43 19.69 -30.31
C ASN A 103 -11.88 19.28 -30.59
N GLU A 104 -12.78 20.26 -30.52
CA GLU A 104 -14.22 20.10 -30.74
C GLU A 104 -14.60 19.97 -32.23
N SER A 105 -13.65 20.13 -33.16
CA SER A 105 -13.94 20.16 -34.60
C SER A 105 -13.97 18.77 -35.27
N LEU A 106 -13.54 17.72 -34.56
CA LEU A 106 -13.39 16.38 -35.13
C LEU A 106 -14.72 15.67 -35.37
N THR A 107 -15.67 15.87 -34.47
CA THR A 107 -16.98 15.21 -34.49
C THR A 107 -18.07 16.19 -34.06
N PRO A 108 -19.28 16.13 -34.65
CA PRO A 108 -20.39 16.96 -34.19
C PRO A 108 -20.75 16.64 -32.73
N ALA A 109 -21.14 17.67 -31.97
CA ALA A 109 -21.67 17.49 -30.62
C ALA A 109 -22.94 16.63 -30.64
N VAL A 110 -23.12 15.83 -29.58
CA VAL A 110 -24.31 14.98 -29.37
C VAL A 110 -25.19 15.55 -28.27
N ALA A 111 -26.47 15.21 -28.25
CA ALA A 111 -27.39 15.64 -27.20
C ALA A 111 -26.95 15.07 -25.85
N ILE A 112 -27.04 15.87 -24.77
CA ILE A 112 -26.60 15.45 -23.43
C ILE A 112 -27.39 14.23 -22.92
N GLU A 113 -28.63 14.06 -23.39
CA GLU A 113 -29.50 12.93 -23.09
C GLU A 113 -29.03 11.61 -23.70
N GLU A 114 -28.20 11.66 -24.76
CA GLU A 114 -27.59 10.48 -25.39
C GLU A 114 -26.31 10.04 -24.67
N VAL A 115 -25.72 10.92 -23.85
CA VAL A 115 -24.53 10.63 -23.06
C VAL A 115 -24.90 9.78 -21.85
N GLU A 116 -24.09 8.74 -21.58
CA GLU A 116 -24.26 7.85 -20.44
C GLU A 116 -24.46 8.62 -19.11
N SER A 117 -25.20 8.01 -18.19
CA SER A 117 -25.68 8.71 -17.01
C SER A 117 -24.54 9.07 -16.05
N ALA A 118 -24.73 10.15 -15.27
CA ALA A 118 -23.77 10.50 -14.22
C ALA A 118 -23.60 9.35 -13.21
N ALA A 119 -24.67 8.59 -12.94
CA ALA A 119 -24.67 7.42 -12.07
C ALA A 119 -23.82 6.25 -12.60
N ASP A 120 -23.61 6.16 -13.92
CA ASP A 120 -22.70 5.16 -14.50
C ASP A 120 -21.25 5.64 -14.51
N ILE A 121 -21.03 6.94 -14.75
CA ILE A 121 -19.69 7.54 -14.73
C ILE A 121 -19.06 7.47 -13.33
N VAL A 122 -19.82 7.76 -12.26
CA VAL A 122 -19.28 7.74 -10.88
C VAL A 122 -18.76 6.37 -10.43
N LYS A 123 -19.17 5.27 -11.07
CA LYS A 123 -18.66 3.92 -10.79
C LYS A 123 -17.18 3.76 -11.18
N ARG A 124 -16.66 4.65 -12.03
CA ARG A 124 -15.23 4.74 -12.41
C ARG A 124 -14.41 5.60 -11.46
N PHE A 125 -15.04 6.20 -10.44
CA PHE A 125 -14.37 7.03 -9.47
C PHE A 125 -13.98 6.24 -8.23
N CYS A 126 -12.75 6.46 -7.79
CA CYS A 126 -12.17 5.86 -6.61
C CYS A 126 -11.72 6.96 -5.64
N THR A 127 -12.00 6.84 -4.35
CA THR A 127 -11.27 7.65 -3.37
C THR A 127 -9.87 7.09 -3.17
N GLY A 128 -8.87 7.97 -3.15
CA GLY A 128 -7.48 7.60 -3.05
C GLY A 128 -7.14 6.87 -1.74
N ALA A 129 -6.10 6.05 -1.79
CA ALA A 129 -5.61 5.27 -0.66
C ALA A 129 -5.07 6.17 0.46
N MET A 130 -5.89 6.42 1.50
CA MET A 130 -5.55 7.25 2.64
C MET A 130 -5.73 6.43 3.92
N SER A 131 -4.63 6.20 4.64
CA SER A 131 -4.66 5.24 5.75
C SER A 131 -5.47 5.74 6.94
N LEU A 132 -6.23 4.81 7.55
CA LEU A 132 -6.70 4.95 8.92
C LEU A 132 -5.48 5.15 9.84
N GLY A 133 -5.47 6.25 10.59
CA GLY A 133 -4.30 6.75 11.32
C GLY A 133 -3.77 8.05 10.70
N SER A 134 -3.58 8.10 9.38
CA SER A 134 -3.28 9.38 8.69
C SER A 134 -4.50 10.29 8.74
N ILE A 135 -5.68 9.74 8.44
CA ILE A 135 -6.98 10.38 8.66
C ILE A 135 -7.74 9.72 9.81
N SER A 136 -8.69 10.45 10.38
CA SER A 136 -9.58 9.99 11.45
C SER A 136 -10.53 8.90 10.96
N SER A 137 -11.03 8.08 11.90
CA SER A 137 -12.05 7.06 11.60
C SER A 137 -13.29 7.68 10.98
N GLU A 138 -13.73 8.85 11.48
CA GLU A 138 -14.89 9.57 10.98
C GLU A 138 -14.73 9.93 9.50
N SER A 139 -13.57 10.48 9.12
CA SER A 139 -13.28 10.82 7.72
C SER A 139 -13.20 9.59 6.84
N HIS A 140 -12.51 8.56 7.31
CA HIS A 140 -12.27 7.34 6.54
C HIS A 140 -13.58 6.57 6.29
N GLU A 141 -14.42 6.40 7.31
CA GLU A 141 -15.72 5.75 7.21
C GLU A 141 -16.69 6.56 6.36
N THR A 142 -16.69 7.90 6.49
CA THR A 142 -17.53 8.77 5.68
C THR A 142 -17.25 8.62 4.19
N LEU A 143 -15.97 8.52 3.80
CA LEU A 143 -15.57 8.27 2.41
C LEU A 143 -16.05 6.88 1.94
N ALA A 144 -15.93 5.85 2.78
CA ALA A 144 -16.40 4.52 2.43
C ALA A 144 -17.91 4.48 2.20
N ILE A 145 -18.69 5.06 3.11
CA ILE A 145 -20.15 5.16 2.97
C ILE A 145 -20.52 5.89 1.67
N ALA A 146 -19.90 7.05 1.41
CA ALA A 146 -20.18 7.83 0.21
C ALA A 146 -19.91 7.05 -1.07
N MET A 147 -18.75 6.38 -1.17
CA MET A 147 -18.39 5.63 -2.37
C MET A 147 -19.26 4.39 -2.57
N ASN A 148 -19.61 3.70 -1.48
CA ASN A 148 -20.52 2.55 -1.54
C ASN A 148 -21.92 2.95 -2.02
N ARG A 149 -22.44 4.11 -1.57
CA ARG A 149 -23.72 4.67 -2.07
C ARG A 149 -23.67 5.01 -3.56
N LEU A 150 -22.51 5.46 -4.07
CA LEU A 150 -22.31 5.79 -5.48
C LEU A 150 -22.12 4.55 -6.38
N GLY A 151 -21.82 3.39 -5.80
CA GLY A 151 -21.29 2.24 -6.55
C GLY A 151 -19.87 2.46 -7.10
N GLY A 152 -19.18 3.51 -6.63
CA GLY A 152 -17.76 3.70 -6.83
C GLY A 152 -16.97 2.93 -5.77
N LYS A 153 -15.69 3.26 -5.58
CA LYS A 153 -14.81 2.49 -4.66
C LYS A 153 -14.05 3.39 -3.70
N SER A 154 -13.96 2.99 -2.44
CA SER A 154 -13.01 3.58 -1.49
C SER A 154 -11.86 2.63 -1.19
N ASN A 155 -10.73 3.19 -0.76
CA ASN A 155 -9.49 2.46 -0.51
C ASN A 155 -9.04 2.63 0.94
N THR A 156 -8.64 1.55 1.60
CA THR A 156 -8.20 1.57 3.02
C THR A 156 -6.92 2.35 3.26
N GLY A 157 -6.10 2.54 2.23
CA GLY A 157 -4.68 2.83 2.42
C GLY A 157 -3.96 1.73 3.21
N GLU A 158 -2.74 2.03 3.62
CA GLU A 158 -1.82 1.11 4.27
C GLU A 158 -2.10 0.85 5.76
N GLY A 159 -3.23 1.33 6.29
CA GLY A 159 -3.49 1.38 7.74
C GLY A 159 -4.21 0.17 8.33
N GLY A 160 -4.58 -0.81 7.52
CA GLY A 160 -5.57 -1.83 7.88
C GLY A 160 -7.00 -1.31 7.85
N GLU A 161 -7.96 -2.15 8.23
CA GLU A 161 -9.36 -1.77 8.38
C GLU A 161 -9.99 -2.52 9.55
N ASP A 162 -10.83 -1.84 10.32
CA ASP A 162 -11.55 -2.45 11.44
C ASP A 162 -12.55 -3.51 10.93
N PRO A 163 -12.46 -4.78 11.37
CA PRO A 163 -13.36 -5.84 10.95
C PRO A 163 -14.85 -5.57 11.24
N THR A 164 -15.16 -4.71 12.21
CA THR A 164 -16.56 -4.32 12.50
C THR A 164 -17.22 -3.61 11.32
N ARG A 165 -16.44 -3.05 10.39
CA ARG A 165 -16.92 -2.36 9.19
C ARG A 165 -17.36 -3.30 8.07
N PHE A 166 -17.05 -4.59 8.17
CA PHE A 166 -17.34 -5.56 7.11
C PHE A 166 -18.82 -5.96 7.06
N THR A 167 -19.53 -5.78 8.19
CA THR A 167 -20.97 -5.95 8.25
C THR A 167 -21.67 -4.64 7.90
N PRO A 168 -22.64 -4.63 6.98
CA PRO A 168 -23.48 -3.46 6.73
C PRO A 168 -24.18 -2.96 7.99
N MET A 169 -24.42 -1.65 8.03
CA MET A 169 -25.18 -0.98 9.08
C MET A 169 -26.68 -1.32 8.98
N ALA A 170 -27.41 -1.04 10.05
CA ALA A 170 -28.85 -1.35 10.13
C ALA A 170 -29.70 -0.58 9.09
N ASP A 171 -29.22 0.57 8.60
CA ASP A 171 -29.85 1.38 7.56
C ASP A 171 -29.46 0.96 6.13
N GLY A 172 -28.60 -0.06 5.99
CA GLY A 172 -28.12 -0.57 4.71
C GLY A 172 -26.82 0.08 4.21
N ASP A 173 -26.32 1.13 4.88
CA ASP A 173 -25.01 1.69 4.53
C ASP A 173 -23.88 0.71 4.85
N SER A 174 -22.78 0.83 4.11
CA SER A 174 -21.57 0.05 4.38
C SER A 174 -20.39 0.96 4.64
N LYS A 175 -19.69 0.68 5.74
CA LYS A 175 -18.40 1.32 6.07
C LYS A 175 -17.22 0.56 5.46
N ARG A 176 -17.43 -0.61 4.83
CA ARG A 176 -16.36 -1.43 4.25
C ARG A 176 -15.75 -0.71 3.05
N SER A 177 -14.43 -0.56 3.01
CA SER A 177 -13.76 -0.11 1.79
C SER A 177 -13.70 -1.22 0.75
N ALA A 178 -14.10 -0.96 -0.49
CA ALA A 178 -14.06 -1.94 -1.58
C ALA A 178 -12.61 -2.36 -1.92
N ILE A 179 -11.67 -1.41 -1.87
CA ILE A 179 -10.24 -1.64 -2.17
C ILE A 179 -9.45 -1.78 -0.87
N LYS A 180 -8.73 -2.89 -0.73
CA LYS A 180 -7.83 -3.19 0.37
C LYS A 180 -6.38 -3.05 -0.08
N GLN A 181 -5.57 -2.25 0.60
CA GLN A 181 -4.17 -2.05 0.21
C GLN A 181 -3.22 -3.02 0.94
N VAL A 182 -2.27 -3.58 0.18
CA VAL A 182 -1.13 -4.34 0.69
C VAL A 182 0.13 -3.54 0.38
N ALA A 183 0.72 -2.96 1.43
CA ALA A 183 1.93 -2.14 1.36
C ALA A 183 3.09 -2.80 2.15
N SER A 184 4.31 -2.30 2.02
CA SER A 184 5.54 -2.86 2.62
C SER A 184 5.47 -3.10 4.14
N GLY A 185 4.70 -2.29 4.89
CA GLY A 185 4.53 -2.49 6.33
C GLY A 185 3.63 -3.67 6.73
N ARG A 186 2.79 -4.17 5.80
CA ARG A 186 1.76 -5.22 6.02
C ARG A 186 0.83 -4.95 7.22
N PHE A 187 0.63 -3.68 7.58
CA PHE A 187 -0.22 -3.34 8.72
C PHE A 187 -1.67 -3.76 8.49
N GLY A 188 -2.22 -4.52 9.43
CA GLY A 188 -3.61 -5.00 9.39
C GLY A 188 -3.93 -5.99 8.26
N VAL A 189 -2.92 -6.51 7.56
CA VAL A 189 -3.12 -7.48 6.47
C VAL A 189 -3.28 -8.88 7.07
N THR A 190 -4.53 -9.30 7.22
CA THR A 190 -4.92 -10.64 7.67
C THR A 190 -5.74 -11.35 6.58
N ILE A 191 -5.91 -12.67 6.67
CA ILE A 191 -6.79 -13.40 5.74
C ILE A 191 -8.23 -12.87 5.75
N TRP A 192 -8.75 -12.46 6.91
CA TRP A 192 -10.10 -11.89 7.01
C TRP A 192 -10.20 -10.50 6.36
N TYR A 193 -9.15 -9.69 6.47
CA TYR A 193 -9.05 -8.41 5.76
C TYR A 193 -9.05 -8.62 4.23
N LEU A 194 -8.26 -9.57 3.73
CA LEU A 194 -8.16 -9.89 2.30
C LEU A 194 -9.46 -10.49 1.75
N ALA A 195 -10.13 -11.35 2.52
CA ALA A 195 -11.41 -11.96 2.14
C ALA A 195 -12.58 -10.96 2.04
N ASN A 196 -12.41 -9.74 2.56
CA ASN A 196 -13.39 -8.65 2.50
C ASN A 196 -13.04 -7.56 1.49
N ALA A 197 -12.18 -7.88 0.52
CA ALA A 197 -11.81 -7.01 -0.60
C ALA A 197 -12.62 -7.35 -1.88
N ASP A 198 -13.00 -6.33 -2.64
CA ASP A 198 -13.41 -6.49 -4.05
C ASP A 198 -12.20 -6.26 -4.98
N GLU A 199 -11.21 -5.50 -4.51
CA GLU A 199 -9.92 -5.31 -5.14
C GLU A 199 -8.82 -5.23 -4.07
N ILE A 200 -7.69 -5.87 -4.34
CA ILE A 200 -6.49 -5.81 -3.50
C ILE A 200 -5.43 -5.02 -4.24
N GLN A 201 -4.98 -3.91 -3.66
CA GLN A 201 -3.99 -3.02 -4.27
C GLN A 201 -2.60 -3.21 -3.65
N ILE A 202 -1.66 -3.73 -4.42
CA ILE A 202 -0.24 -3.73 -4.11
C ILE A 202 0.30 -2.30 -4.29
N LYS A 203 0.78 -1.69 -3.19
CA LYS A 203 1.31 -0.33 -3.20
C LYS A 203 2.83 -0.34 -3.34
N ILE A 204 3.32 -0.26 -4.57
CA ILE A 204 4.77 -0.07 -4.82
C ILE A 204 5.19 1.36 -4.49
N VAL A 205 4.38 2.34 -4.91
CA VAL A 205 4.71 3.76 -4.77
C VAL A 205 3.50 4.59 -4.36
N GLN A 206 3.76 5.73 -3.72
CA GLN A 206 2.88 6.89 -3.74
C GLN A 206 3.62 8.11 -4.30
N GLY A 207 2.93 8.95 -5.08
CA GLY A 207 3.54 10.08 -5.78
C GLY A 207 4.28 11.09 -4.89
N ALA A 208 3.82 11.29 -3.65
CA ALA A 208 4.45 12.23 -2.71
C ALA A 208 5.83 11.78 -2.18
N LYS A 209 6.13 10.48 -2.24
CA LYS A 209 7.41 9.89 -1.80
C LYS A 209 7.66 8.54 -2.46
N PRO A 210 8.03 8.51 -3.76
CA PRO A 210 8.18 7.26 -4.50
C PRO A 210 9.31 6.36 -3.99
N GLY A 211 10.41 6.92 -3.48
CA GLY A 211 11.56 6.13 -3.03
C GLY A 211 11.46 5.57 -1.61
N GLU A 212 10.32 5.73 -0.92
CA GLU A 212 10.22 5.59 0.53
C GLU A 212 8.94 4.88 0.99
N GLY A 213 8.93 4.42 2.24
CA GLY A 213 7.79 3.78 2.88
C GLY A 213 6.77 4.74 3.48
N GLY A 214 5.64 4.19 3.92
CA GLY A 214 4.63 4.90 4.70
C GLY A 214 5.16 5.40 6.05
N GLU A 215 4.66 6.55 6.52
CA GLU A 215 5.03 7.14 7.82
C GLU A 215 3.77 7.48 8.61
N LEU A 216 3.73 7.03 9.86
CA LEU A 216 2.75 7.48 10.83
C LEU A 216 3.47 7.89 12.13
N PRO A 217 3.44 9.19 12.49
CA PRO A 217 3.97 9.68 13.76
C PRO A 217 3.35 8.96 14.97
N GLY A 218 4.15 8.70 16.00
CA GLY A 218 3.74 7.89 17.16
C GLY A 218 2.62 8.51 18.00
N ASP A 219 2.50 9.83 18.01
CA ASP A 219 1.40 10.58 18.63
C ASP A 219 0.05 10.36 17.93
N LYS A 220 0.05 9.78 16.73
CA LYS A 220 -1.14 9.33 15.99
C LYS A 220 -1.39 7.83 16.10
N VAL A 221 -0.57 7.11 16.86
CA VAL A 221 -0.73 5.66 17.10
C VAL A 221 -1.36 5.49 18.47
N ASP A 222 -2.66 5.77 18.58
CA ASP A 222 -3.44 5.48 19.78
C ASP A 222 -3.74 3.97 19.90
N ASP A 223 -4.42 3.55 20.97
CA ASP A 223 -4.76 2.14 21.20
C ASP A 223 -5.61 1.54 20.06
N TYR A 224 -6.46 2.35 19.44
CA TYR A 224 -7.32 1.91 18.35
C TYR A 224 -6.51 1.64 17.08
N ILE A 225 -5.64 2.57 16.69
CA ILE A 225 -4.74 2.43 15.54
C ILE A 225 -3.74 1.29 15.78
N ALA A 226 -3.15 1.20 16.97
CA ALA A 226 -2.22 0.14 17.32
C ALA A 226 -2.85 -1.25 17.22
N LYS A 227 -4.09 -1.40 17.68
CA LYS A 227 -4.86 -2.65 17.57
C LYS A 227 -5.05 -3.07 16.11
N ILE A 228 -5.49 -2.15 15.24
CA ILE A 228 -5.75 -2.46 13.82
C ILE A 228 -4.45 -2.81 13.08
N ARG A 229 -3.35 -2.15 13.44
CA ARG A 229 -2.06 -2.36 12.79
C ARG A 229 -1.23 -3.49 13.37
N HIS A 230 -1.70 -4.12 14.46
CA HIS A 230 -0.92 -5.10 15.24
C HIS A 230 0.46 -4.52 15.61
N SER A 231 0.42 -3.33 16.22
CA SER A 231 1.59 -2.57 16.66
C SER A 231 1.42 -2.08 18.10
N THR A 232 2.40 -1.32 18.59
CA THR A 232 2.40 -0.78 19.95
C THR A 232 1.86 0.65 19.97
N PRO A 233 0.94 0.99 20.91
CA PRO A 233 0.51 2.38 21.12
C PRO A 233 1.69 3.32 21.42
N GLY A 234 1.66 4.53 20.85
CA GLY A 234 2.65 5.58 21.05
C GLY A 234 3.96 5.43 20.27
N VAL A 235 4.17 4.30 19.57
CA VAL A 235 5.39 4.04 18.79
C VAL A 235 5.16 4.44 17.34
N GLY A 236 6.06 5.27 16.80
CA GLY A 236 5.99 5.69 15.39
C GLY A 236 6.16 4.51 14.43
N LEU A 237 5.41 4.53 13.33
CA LEU A 237 5.43 3.47 12.33
C LEU A 237 6.04 3.99 11.03
N ILE A 238 7.26 3.53 10.75
CA ILE A 238 7.94 3.74 9.47
C ILE A 238 7.95 2.41 8.74
N SER A 239 7.33 2.39 7.56
CA SER A 239 7.34 1.18 6.74
C SER A 239 8.69 1.06 6.02
N PRO A 240 9.18 -0.17 5.76
CA PRO A 240 10.33 -0.36 4.88
C PRO A 240 10.05 0.28 3.51
N PRO A 241 11.05 0.87 2.83
CA PRO A 241 10.86 1.35 1.46
C PRO A 241 10.44 0.23 0.48
N PRO A 242 11.12 -0.95 0.44
CA PRO A 242 10.70 -2.02 -0.45
C PRO A 242 9.64 -2.93 0.19
N HIS A 243 8.88 -3.59 -0.66
CA HIS A 243 8.24 -4.85 -0.28
C HIS A 243 9.33 -5.92 -0.19
N HIS A 244 9.50 -6.55 0.98
CA HIS A 244 10.56 -7.55 1.14
C HIS A 244 10.29 -8.87 0.40
N ASP A 245 9.09 -9.03 -0.14
CA ASP A 245 8.67 -10.11 -1.03
C ASP A 245 8.51 -9.66 -2.48
N ILE A 246 9.12 -8.53 -2.86
CA ILE A 246 9.21 -8.06 -4.25
C ILE A 246 10.60 -7.46 -4.49
N TYR A 247 11.54 -8.28 -4.98
CA TYR A 247 12.85 -7.81 -5.43
C TYR A 247 13.03 -7.87 -6.96
N SER A 248 12.06 -8.46 -7.64
CA SER A 248 12.06 -8.69 -9.07
C SER A 248 10.63 -8.75 -9.63
N ILE A 249 10.49 -8.90 -10.94
CA ILE A 249 9.16 -9.00 -11.57
C ILE A 249 8.50 -10.36 -11.33
N GLU A 250 9.29 -11.41 -11.17
CA GLU A 250 8.85 -12.74 -10.80
C GLU A 250 8.34 -12.78 -9.35
N ASP A 251 8.96 -12.01 -8.44
CA ASP A 251 8.43 -11.86 -7.07
C ASP A 251 7.12 -11.06 -7.05
N MET A 252 6.98 -10.04 -7.90
CA MET A 252 5.70 -9.36 -8.11
C MET A 252 4.64 -10.36 -8.60
N ALA A 253 4.98 -11.22 -9.57
CA ALA A 253 4.08 -12.26 -10.02
C ALA A 253 3.71 -13.25 -8.90
N GLN A 254 4.67 -13.56 -8.02
CA GLN A 254 4.42 -14.40 -6.86
C GLN A 254 3.46 -13.72 -5.87
N LEU A 255 3.64 -12.44 -5.54
CA LEU A 255 2.70 -11.73 -4.66
C LEU A 255 1.30 -11.59 -5.28
N ILE A 256 1.20 -11.32 -6.59
CA ILE A 256 -0.09 -11.31 -7.30
C ILE A 256 -0.77 -12.68 -7.15
N HIS A 257 -0.01 -13.76 -7.35
CA HIS A 257 -0.52 -15.11 -7.17
C HIS A 257 -0.94 -15.38 -5.72
N ASP A 258 -0.15 -14.97 -4.73
CA ASP A 258 -0.47 -15.12 -3.30
C ASP A 258 -1.80 -14.44 -2.94
N LEU A 259 -1.98 -13.19 -3.37
CA LEU A 259 -3.16 -12.40 -3.07
C LEU A 259 -4.40 -12.93 -3.80
N LYS A 260 -4.23 -13.43 -5.03
CA LYS A 260 -5.32 -14.06 -5.77
C LYS A 260 -5.75 -15.40 -5.15
N ASN A 261 -4.81 -16.17 -4.58
CA ASN A 261 -5.14 -17.35 -3.78
C ASN A 261 -5.85 -16.96 -2.46
N ALA A 262 -5.46 -15.84 -1.84
CA ALA A 262 -6.09 -15.35 -0.60
C ALA A 262 -7.50 -14.77 -0.81
N ASN A 263 -7.84 -14.34 -2.03
CA ASN A 263 -9.19 -13.97 -2.44
C ASN A 263 -9.33 -14.09 -3.97
N ARG A 264 -10.04 -15.13 -4.41
CA ARG A 264 -10.19 -15.48 -5.82
C ARG A 264 -11.10 -14.51 -6.59
N ASP A 265 -12.01 -13.86 -5.90
CA ASP A 265 -13.00 -12.95 -6.48
C ASP A 265 -12.43 -11.54 -6.66
N ALA A 266 -11.43 -11.15 -5.85
CA ALA A 266 -10.87 -9.80 -5.90
C ALA A 266 -10.00 -9.56 -7.14
N ARG A 267 -10.07 -8.36 -7.72
CA ARG A 267 -9.08 -7.87 -8.69
C ARG A 267 -7.75 -7.59 -7.99
N ILE A 268 -6.63 -7.84 -8.65
CA ILE A 268 -5.31 -7.43 -8.15
C ILE A 268 -4.86 -6.16 -8.87
N SER A 269 -4.77 -5.07 -8.12
CA SER A 269 -4.28 -3.76 -8.57
C SER A 269 -2.82 -3.57 -8.19
N VAL A 270 -2.02 -2.96 -9.06
CA VAL A 270 -0.66 -2.51 -8.72
C VAL A 270 -0.53 -1.00 -8.89
N LYS A 271 -0.15 -0.30 -7.83
CA LYS A 271 0.06 1.15 -7.83
C LYS A 271 1.52 1.50 -8.08
N LEU A 272 1.79 2.08 -9.24
CA LEU A 272 3.09 2.52 -9.73
C LEU A 272 3.20 4.04 -9.70
N GLY A 273 4.43 4.56 -9.65
CA GLY A 273 4.69 5.98 -9.81
C GLY A 273 4.89 6.37 -11.27
N SER A 274 4.42 7.55 -11.67
CA SER A 274 4.83 8.15 -12.92
C SER A 274 6.32 8.48 -12.87
N GLU A 275 7.11 7.79 -13.69
CA GLU A 275 8.51 8.05 -13.94
C GLU A 275 8.87 7.66 -15.38
N ILE A 276 10.11 7.93 -15.81
CA ILE A 276 10.60 7.45 -17.11
C ILE A 276 10.79 5.92 -17.06
N GLY A 277 10.21 5.19 -18.01
CA GLY A 277 10.33 3.73 -18.07
C GLY A 277 9.18 2.97 -17.41
N VAL A 278 8.22 3.69 -16.79
CA VAL A 278 7.03 3.08 -16.16
C VAL A 278 6.22 2.22 -17.14
N GLY A 279 6.21 2.54 -18.44
CA GLY A 279 5.51 1.72 -19.43
C GLY A 279 6.09 0.31 -19.57
N THR A 280 7.42 0.18 -19.47
CA THR A 280 8.11 -1.12 -19.48
C THR A 280 7.77 -1.92 -18.23
N ILE A 281 7.77 -1.26 -17.06
CA ILE A 281 7.39 -1.89 -15.79
C ILE A 281 5.93 -2.36 -15.85
N ALA A 282 5.02 -1.51 -16.33
CA ALA A 282 3.61 -1.84 -16.51
C ALA A 282 3.42 -3.06 -17.41
N ALA A 283 4.15 -3.16 -18.52
CA ALA A 283 4.12 -4.35 -19.39
C ALA A 283 4.56 -5.62 -18.65
N GLY A 284 5.61 -5.54 -17.83
CA GLY A 284 6.03 -6.63 -16.94
C GLY A 284 4.94 -7.02 -15.94
N VAL A 285 4.33 -6.03 -15.27
CA VAL A 285 3.30 -6.25 -14.25
C VAL A 285 2.02 -6.83 -14.84
N THR A 286 1.62 -6.42 -16.05
CA THR A 286 0.51 -7.05 -16.78
C THR A 286 0.83 -8.50 -17.16
N LYS A 287 2.08 -8.80 -17.57
CA LYS A 287 2.52 -10.20 -17.81
C LYS A 287 2.51 -11.03 -16.53
N ALA A 288 2.82 -10.40 -15.39
CA ALA A 288 2.69 -10.96 -14.05
C ALA A 288 1.23 -11.12 -13.56
N LYS A 289 0.25 -10.91 -14.45
CA LYS A 289 -1.19 -11.17 -14.25
C LYS A 289 -1.94 -10.14 -13.39
N ALA A 290 -1.43 -8.91 -13.24
CA ALA A 290 -2.22 -7.85 -12.61
C ALA A 290 -3.49 -7.54 -13.43
N ASP A 291 -4.64 -7.39 -12.75
CA ASP A 291 -5.93 -7.06 -13.37
C ASP A 291 -6.11 -5.54 -13.54
N HIS A 292 -5.41 -4.76 -12.72
CA HIS A 292 -5.55 -3.31 -12.65
C HIS A 292 -4.21 -2.62 -12.37
N LEU A 293 -3.98 -1.45 -12.97
CA LEU A 293 -2.79 -0.63 -12.78
C LEU A 293 -3.19 0.79 -12.37
N VAL A 294 -2.51 1.36 -11.39
CA VAL A 294 -2.62 2.79 -11.07
C VAL A 294 -1.31 3.47 -11.41
N ILE A 295 -1.35 4.52 -12.23
CA ILE A 295 -0.22 5.43 -12.43
C ILE A 295 -0.43 6.68 -11.58
N ALA A 296 0.39 6.82 -10.54
CA ALA A 296 0.30 7.92 -9.59
C ALA A 296 1.21 9.09 -10.01
N GLY A 297 0.64 10.29 -10.11
CA GLY A 297 1.40 11.52 -10.35
C GLY A 297 2.17 12.00 -9.13
N HIS A 298 3.27 12.72 -9.34
CA HIS A 298 4.09 13.33 -8.28
C HIS A 298 3.31 14.29 -7.36
N ASP A 299 2.19 14.80 -7.84
CA ASP A 299 1.31 15.76 -7.17
C ASP A 299 0.32 15.10 -6.19
N GLY A 300 0.44 13.79 -5.95
CA GLY A 300 -0.31 13.06 -4.93
C GLY A 300 -0.17 13.65 -3.51
N GLY A 301 -1.24 13.58 -2.72
CA GLY A 301 -1.21 14.02 -1.31
C GLY A 301 -0.52 13.02 -0.38
N THR A 302 -0.14 13.47 0.81
CA THR A 302 0.38 12.62 1.90
C THR A 302 0.06 13.21 3.27
N GLY A 303 -0.12 12.35 4.27
CA GLY A 303 -0.28 12.74 5.67
C GLY A 303 1.05 13.13 6.33
N ALA A 304 2.14 12.44 5.97
CA ALA A 304 3.50 12.66 6.46
C ALA A 304 4.53 12.19 5.41
N SER A 305 5.54 13.03 5.15
CA SER A 305 6.63 12.77 4.21
C SER A 305 7.70 13.86 4.34
N PRO A 306 8.97 13.56 4.03
CA PRO A 306 9.98 14.59 3.83
C PRO A 306 9.56 15.59 2.75
N LEU A 307 9.86 16.88 2.98
CA LEU A 307 9.57 17.95 2.03
C LEU A 307 10.36 17.79 0.72
N THR A 308 11.58 17.24 0.80
CA THR A 308 12.42 16.95 -0.35
C THR A 308 11.71 16.02 -1.32
N SER A 309 11.08 14.97 -0.82
CA SER A 309 10.40 13.96 -1.63
C SER A 309 9.14 14.52 -2.28
N ILE A 310 8.34 15.29 -1.51
CA ILE A 310 7.15 15.99 -2.02
C ILE A 310 7.50 16.94 -3.18
N LYS A 311 8.67 17.59 -3.13
CA LYS A 311 9.06 18.61 -4.10
C LYS A 311 9.90 18.11 -5.26
N HIS A 312 10.62 17.01 -5.10
CA HIS A 312 11.69 16.63 -6.03
C HIS A 312 11.64 15.18 -6.51
N ALA A 313 10.67 14.37 -6.08
CA ALA A 313 10.54 12.97 -6.53
C ALA A 313 9.23 12.73 -7.31
N GLY A 314 9.30 11.91 -8.36
CA GLY A 314 8.18 11.57 -9.24
C GLY A 314 8.01 12.52 -10.44
N LEU A 315 7.15 12.13 -11.39
CA LEU A 315 6.77 12.93 -12.56
C LEU A 315 5.26 13.18 -12.67
N PRO A 316 4.82 14.14 -13.52
CA PRO A 316 3.40 14.33 -13.85
C PRO A 316 2.74 13.05 -14.35
N TRP A 317 1.51 12.77 -13.91
CA TRP A 317 0.80 11.56 -14.33
C TRP A 317 0.49 11.57 -15.83
N GLU A 318 0.37 12.74 -16.46
CA GLU A 318 0.14 12.86 -17.91
C GLU A 318 1.24 12.13 -18.71
N LEU A 319 2.49 12.19 -18.23
CA LEU A 319 3.62 11.53 -18.87
C LEU A 319 3.60 10.01 -18.66
N GLY A 320 3.44 9.57 -17.41
CA GLY A 320 3.47 8.15 -17.07
C GLY A 320 2.25 7.40 -17.60
N LEU A 321 1.08 8.03 -17.60
CA LEU A 321 -0.17 7.46 -18.11
C LEU A 321 -0.07 7.22 -19.62
N ALA A 322 0.34 8.24 -20.39
CA ALA A 322 0.50 8.12 -21.83
C ALA A 322 1.56 7.07 -22.19
N GLU A 323 2.73 7.08 -21.53
CA GLU A 323 3.78 6.07 -21.76
C GLU A 323 3.26 4.65 -21.47
N THR A 324 2.52 4.48 -20.38
CA THR A 324 1.94 3.18 -20.00
C THR A 324 0.92 2.72 -21.02
N HIS A 325 -0.03 3.57 -21.39
CA HIS A 325 -1.05 3.26 -22.39
C HIS A 325 -0.40 2.85 -23.73
N GLN A 326 0.50 3.69 -24.24
CA GLN A 326 1.22 3.45 -25.50
C GLN A 326 1.99 2.13 -25.46
N THR A 327 2.76 1.88 -24.40
CA THR A 327 3.58 0.67 -24.27
C THR A 327 2.73 -0.59 -24.21
N LEU A 328 1.62 -0.57 -23.46
CA LEU A 328 0.73 -1.72 -23.34
C LEU A 328 0.01 -2.03 -24.67
N VAL A 329 -0.41 -1.01 -25.42
CA VAL A 329 -1.00 -1.19 -26.76
C VAL A 329 0.03 -1.78 -27.70
N MET A 330 1.22 -1.20 -27.78
CA MET A 330 2.30 -1.69 -28.65
C MET A 330 2.69 -3.15 -28.39
N ASN A 331 2.50 -3.64 -27.16
CA ASN A 331 2.82 -5.01 -26.76
C ASN A 331 1.61 -5.97 -26.76
N ASN A 332 0.44 -5.53 -27.25
CA ASN A 332 -0.81 -6.31 -27.20
C ASN A 332 -1.17 -6.80 -25.77
N LEU A 333 -0.99 -5.92 -24.78
CA LEU A 333 -1.28 -6.19 -23.37
C LEU A 333 -2.43 -5.33 -22.83
N ARG A 334 -2.80 -4.26 -23.52
CA ARG A 334 -3.75 -3.25 -23.02
C ARG A 334 -5.16 -3.80 -22.76
N SER A 335 -5.56 -4.84 -23.50
CA SER A 335 -6.85 -5.54 -23.36
C SER A 335 -7.03 -6.28 -22.04
N ARG A 336 -5.93 -6.54 -21.31
CA ARG A 336 -5.90 -7.44 -20.15
C ARG A 336 -5.96 -6.73 -18.81
N VAL A 337 -5.88 -5.40 -18.81
CA VAL A 337 -5.65 -4.63 -17.59
C VAL A 337 -6.42 -3.33 -17.64
N VAL A 338 -7.09 -2.99 -16.54
CA VAL A 338 -7.73 -1.68 -16.38
C VAL A 338 -6.67 -0.66 -15.95
N LEU A 339 -6.64 0.51 -16.58
CA LEU A 339 -5.68 1.57 -16.26
C LEU A 339 -6.35 2.72 -15.49
N GLN A 340 -5.89 2.98 -14.27
CA GLN A 340 -6.32 4.11 -13.44
C GLN A 340 -5.18 5.13 -13.34
N THR A 341 -5.54 6.40 -13.15
CA THR A 341 -4.60 7.44 -12.75
C THR A 341 -5.08 8.21 -11.52
N ASP A 342 -4.15 8.73 -10.73
CA ASP A 342 -4.41 9.70 -9.66
C ASP A 342 -3.33 10.78 -9.61
N GLY A 343 -3.61 11.90 -8.92
CA GLY A 343 -2.71 13.05 -8.87
C GLY A 343 -3.44 14.37 -9.18
N GLN A 344 -3.95 15.03 -8.14
CA GLN A 344 -4.68 16.31 -8.23
C GLN A 344 -5.73 16.38 -9.35
N ILE A 345 -6.41 15.26 -9.64
CA ILE A 345 -7.62 15.22 -10.47
C ILE A 345 -8.76 15.77 -9.62
N LYS A 346 -9.41 16.84 -10.08
CA LYS A 346 -10.36 17.62 -9.27
C LYS A 346 -11.63 18.03 -10.02
N THR A 347 -11.58 18.11 -11.34
CA THR A 347 -12.68 18.58 -12.20
C THR A 347 -13.04 17.53 -13.24
N GLY A 348 -14.21 17.65 -13.86
CA GLY A 348 -14.60 16.81 -14.99
C GLY A 348 -13.64 16.95 -16.17
N ARG A 349 -13.09 18.16 -16.39
CA ARG A 349 -12.02 18.37 -17.37
C ARG A 349 -10.78 17.50 -17.12
N ASP A 350 -10.31 17.40 -15.87
CA ASP A 350 -9.16 16.54 -15.54
C ASP A 350 -9.45 15.07 -15.88
N VAL A 351 -10.67 14.59 -15.58
CA VAL A 351 -11.12 13.22 -15.88
C VAL A 351 -11.13 12.95 -17.38
N VAL A 352 -11.69 13.86 -18.18
CA VAL A 352 -11.75 13.69 -19.63
C VAL A 352 -10.36 13.64 -20.24
N ILE A 353 -9.43 14.50 -19.80
CA ILE A 353 -8.04 14.45 -20.28
C ILE A 353 -7.38 13.12 -19.91
N ALA A 354 -7.57 12.65 -18.67
CA ALA A 354 -7.04 11.36 -18.26
C ALA A 354 -7.63 10.21 -19.12
N ALA A 355 -8.93 10.24 -19.45
CA ALA A 355 -9.55 9.27 -20.35
C ALA A 355 -8.91 9.30 -21.74
N LEU A 356 -8.80 10.48 -22.36
CA LEU A 356 -8.19 10.67 -23.68
C LEU A 356 -6.72 10.23 -23.71
N LEU A 357 -6.00 10.33 -22.59
CA LEU A 357 -4.62 9.83 -22.44
C LEU A 357 -4.54 8.32 -22.13
N GLY A 358 -5.65 7.65 -21.87
CA GLY A 358 -5.73 6.19 -21.78
C GLY A 358 -6.27 5.59 -20.49
N ALA A 359 -6.71 6.39 -19.52
CA ALA A 359 -7.28 5.92 -18.26
C ALA A 359 -8.75 5.49 -18.39
N GLU A 360 -9.15 4.52 -17.58
CA GLU A 360 -10.48 3.92 -17.47
C GLU A 360 -11.16 4.22 -16.13
N GLU A 361 -10.37 4.40 -15.08
CA GLU A 361 -10.79 4.72 -13.71
C GLU A 361 -9.96 5.91 -13.19
N PHE A 362 -10.49 6.64 -12.20
CA PHE A 362 -9.92 7.92 -11.75
C PHE A 362 -9.88 7.99 -10.21
N GLY A 363 -8.69 8.26 -9.66
CA GLY A 363 -8.47 8.35 -8.22
C GLY A 363 -8.50 9.78 -7.68
N PHE A 364 -9.27 10.01 -6.62
CA PHE A 364 -9.45 11.31 -5.97
C PHE A 364 -9.15 11.23 -4.47
N ALA A 365 -8.14 11.95 -3.99
CA ALA A 365 -7.81 11.97 -2.56
C ALA A 365 -8.15 13.33 -1.93
N THR A 366 -7.45 14.38 -2.36
CA THR A 366 -7.53 15.69 -1.71
C THR A 366 -8.88 16.37 -1.88
N ALA A 367 -9.50 16.30 -3.07
CA ALA A 367 -10.80 16.94 -3.30
C ALA A 367 -11.91 16.37 -2.39
N PRO A 368 -12.09 15.05 -2.26
CA PRO A 368 -13.00 14.47 -1.27
C PRO A 368 -12.71 14.90 0.18
N LEU A 369 -11.43 15.06 0.58
CA LEU A 369 -11.13 15.59 1.92
C LEU A 369 -11.54 17.07 2.06
N VAL A 370 -11.40 17.88 0.99
CA VAL A 370 -11.88 19.27 0.98
C VAL A 370 -13.40 19.32 1.11
N THR A 371 -14.15 18.44 0.44
CA THR A 371 -15.61 18.36 0.58
C THR A 371 -16.05 17.97 1.99
N LEU A 372 -15.20 17.27 2.74
CA LEU A 372 -15.40 16.93 4.16
C LEU A 372 -14.97 18.04 5.13
N GLY A 373 -14.37 19.13 4.64
CA GLY A 373 -14.01 20.30 5.44
C GLY A 373 -12.51 20.60 5.52
N CYS A 374 -11.64 19.90 4.79
CA CYS A 374 -10.21 20.21 4.78
C CYS A 374 -9.96 21.64 4.27
N ILE A 375 -9.25 22.44 5.07
CA ILE A 375 -8.88 23.83 4.77
C ILE A 375 -7.43 23.99 4.29
N MET A 376 -6.78 22.88 3.93
CA MET A 376 -5.40 22.86 3.40
C MET A 376 -4.34 23.49 4.31
N MET A 377 -4.45 23.31 5.63
CA MET A 377 -3.49 23.83 6.61
C MET A 377 -2.10 23.17 6.53
N ARG A 378 -2.01 21.96 5.93
CA ARG A 378 -0.77 21.16 5.75
C ARG A 378 -0.04 20.78 7.05
N LYS A 379 -0.79 20.61 8.15
CA LYS A 379 -0.30 20.12 9.46
C LYS A 379 -0.76 18.69 9.79
N CYS A 380 -1.05 17.89 8.78
CA CYS A 380 -1.60 16.53 8.91
C CYS A 380 -0.71 15.59 9.76
N HIS A 381 0.60 15.81 9.72
CA HIS A 381 1.61 15.04 10.45
C HIS A 381 1.73 15.43 11.93
N LEU A 382 1.21 16.58 12.35
CA LEU A 382 1.35 17.10 13.72
C LEU A 382 0.17 16.73 14.63
N ASN A 383 -0.72 15.85 14.17
CA ASN A 383 -1.95 15.46 14.88
C ASN A 383 -2.89 16.62 15.28
N THR A 384 -2.72 17.82 14.71
CA THR A 384 -3.39 19.07 15.13
C THR A 384 -4.40 19.58 14.11
N CYS A 385 -5.08 18.66 13.40
CA CYS A 385 -6.05 19.04 12.38
C CYS A 385 -7.26 19.77 13.01
N PRO A 386 -7.53 21.04 12.66
CA PRO A 386 -8.55 21.84 13.34
C PRO A 386 -9.99 21.43 13.02
N VAL A 387 -10.17 20.58 12.01
CA VAL A 387 -11.48 20.14 11.47
C VAL A 387 -11.70 18.64 11.62
N GLY A 388 -10.90 17.97 12.47
CA GLY A 388 -11.10 16.55 12.80
C GLY A 388 -10.82 15.56 11.67
N ILE A 389 -10.12 15.96 10.59
CA ILE A 389 -9.82 15.08 9.45
C ILE A 389 -8.54 14.29 9.62
N ALA A 390 -7.40 14.96 9.82
CA ALA A 390 -6.08 14.33 9.83
C ALA A 390 -5.49 14.28 11.25
N THR A 391 -6.25 13.74 12.20
CA THR A 391 -5.92 13.70 13.62
C THR A 391 -6.55 12.48 14.30
N GLN A 392 -5.87 11.93 15.31
CA GLN A 392 -6.38 10.93 16.23
C GLN A 392 -6.71 11.53 17.60
N ASP A 393 -6.45 12.82 17.82
CA ASP A 393 -6.85 13.52 19.04
C ASP A 393 -8.37 13.54 19.19
N PRO A 394 -8.94 13.03 20.31
CA PRO A 394 -10.39 12.94 20.48
C PRO A 394 -11.11 14.29 20.48
N GLU A 395 -10.51 15.34 21.05
CA GLU A 395 -11.10 16.68 21.10
C GLU A 395 -11.16 17.33 19.71
N LEU A 396 -10.13 17.10 18.90
CA LEU A 396 -10.09 17.58 17.52
C LEU A 396 -10.98 16.75 16.60
N ARG A 397 -11.07 15.42 16.80
CA ARG A 397 -12.00 14.55 16.07
C ARG A 397 -13.45 14.93 16.31
N ALA A 398 -13.80 15.36 17.53
CA ALA A 398 -15.14 15.88 17.84
C ALA A 398 -15.55 17.11 17.00
N LYS A 399 -14.60 17.79 16.33
CA LYS A 399 -14.86 18.91 15.42
C LYS A 399 -15.16 18.48 13.99
N PHE A 400 -15.09 17.18 13.68
CA PHE A 400 -15.42 16.68 12.35
C PHE A 400 -16.90 16.89 12.04
N ALA A 401 -17.18 17.60 10.96
CA ALA A 401 -18.54 17.92 10.50
C ALA A 401 -18.83 17.41 9.08
N GLY A 402 -17.92 16.63 8.50
CA GLY A 402 -18.05 16.06 7.17
C GLY A 402 -19.20 15.05 7.11
N LYS A 403 -19.84 14.94 5.95
CA LYS A 403 -20.98 14.04 5.73
C LYS A 403 -20.82 13.27 4.42
N PRO A 404 -21.33 12.03 4.33
CA PRO A 404 -21.27 11.27 3.08
C PRO A 404 -21.93 12.01 1.91
N GLU A 405 -23.03 12.73 2.18
CA GLU A 405 -23.78 13.49 1.16
C GLU A 405 -22.92 14.55 0.48
N SER A 406 -22.00 15.20 1.20
CA SER A 406 -21.09 16.20 0.62
C SER A 406 -20.19 15.60 -0.46
N VAL A 407 -19.69 14.40 -0.23
CA VAL A 407 -18.83 13.68 -1.18
C VAL A 407 -19.65 13.20 -2.37
N VAL A 408 -20.86 12.68 -2.12
CA VAL A 408 -21.82 12.25 -3.15
C VAL A 408 -22.18 13.41 -4.09
N ASN A 409 -22.55 14.56 -3.54
CA ASN A 409 -22.89 15.77 -4.30
C ASN A 409 -21.74 16.20 -5.22
N TYR A 410 -20.51 16.23 -4.69
CA TYR A 410 -19.33 16.58 -5.48
C TYR A 410 -19.11 15.63 -6.66
N PHE A 411 -19.16 14.32 -6.45
CA PHE A 411 -18.93 13.36 -7.52
C PHE A 411 -20.03 13.39 -8.59
N PHE A 412 -21.29 13.65 -8.23
CA PHE A 412 -22.34 13.83 -9.22
C PHE A 412 -22.17 15.12 -10.04
N MET A 413 -21.83 16.24 -9.42
CA MET A 413 -21.53 17.48 -10.15
C MET A 413 -20.31 17.31 -11.07
N LEU A 414 -19.29 16.59 -10.61
CA LEU A 414 -18.12 16.24 -11.40
C LEU A 414 -18.45 15.34 -12.59
N ALA A 415 -19.27 14.31 -12.37
CA ALA A 415 -19.74 13.45 -13.45
C ALA A 415 -20.58 14.23 -14.47
N GLU A 416 -21.38 15.21 -14.04
CA GLU A 416 -22.14 16.06 -14.95
C GLU A 416 -21.23 16.97 -15.80
N GLU A 417 -20.15 17.52 -15.24
CA GLU A 417 -19.11 18.20 -16.04
C GLU A 417 -18.49 17.26 -17.08
N VAL A 418 -18.19 16.00 -16.71
CA VAL A 418 -17.70 15.00 -17.66
C VAL A 418 -18.71 14.80 -18.80
N ARG A 419 -20.00 14.63 -18.49
CA ARG A 419 -21.05 14.44 -19.51
C ARG A 419 -21.16 15.62 -20.46
N GLN A 420 -21.07 16.85 -19.96
CA GLN A 420 -21.11 18.05 -20.79
C GLN A 420 -19.94 18.11 -21.77
N ILE A 421 -18.73 17.78 -21.32
CA ILE A 421 -17.55 17.73 -22.18
C ILE A 421 -17.68 16.58 -23.19
N MET A 422 -18.16 15.41 -22.78
CA MET A 422 -18.44 14.29 -23.68
C MET A 422 -19.41 14.68 -24.80
N SER A 423 -20.51 15.34 -24.44
CA SER A 423 -21.52 15.86 -25.37
C SER A 423 -20.89 16.83 -26.38
N GLN A 424 -20.07 17.77 -25.92
CA GLN A 424 -19.35 18.74 -26.78
C GLN A 424 -18.39 18.05 -27.76
N LEU A 425 -17.71 16.99 -27.31
CA LEU A 425 -16.77 16.22 -28.14
C LEU A 425 -17.46 15.16 -29.01
N GLY A 426 -18.77 14.97 -28.89
CA GLY A 426 -19.54 14.03 -29.70
C GLY A 426 -19.48 12.57 -29.23
N PHE A 427 -19.19 12.32 -27.96
CA PHE A 427 -19.14 10.97 -27.37
C PHE A 427 -20.38 10.68 -26.52
N THR A 428 -20.95 9.48 -26.66
CA THR A 428 -22.04 8.99 -25.81
C THR A 428 -21.57 8.11 -24.66
N ARG A 429 -20.37 7.50 -24.77
CA ARG A 429 -19.77 6.64 -23.74
C ARG A 429 -18.31 7.04 -23.48
N LEU A 430 -17.93 7.13 -22.21
CA LEU A 430 -16.60 7.49 -21.73
C LEU A 430 -15.56 6.45 -22.15
N GLN A 431 -16.00 5.18 -22.28
CA GLN A 431 -15.16 4.11 -22.81
C GLN A 431 -14.63 4.41 -24.22
N ASP A 432 -15.43 5.07 -25.07
CA ASP A 432 -15.06 5.35 -26.46
C ASP A 432 -14.00 6.46 -26.57
N MET A 433 -13.81 7.23 -25.49
CA MET A 433 -12.80 8.28 -25.40
C MET A 433 -11.41 7.74 -25.06
N ILE A 434 -11.31 6.51 -24.54
CA ILE A 434 -10.06 6.00 -23.97
C ILE A 434 -8.97 5.96 -25.03
N GLY A 435 -7.88 6.70 -24.80
CA GLY A 435 -6.72 6.75 -25.70
C GLY A 435 -6.93 7.54 -26.99
N GLN A 436 -8.04 8.30 -27.13
CA GLN A 436 -8.31 9.14 -28.30
C GLN A 436 -7.57 10.49 -28.22
N THR A 437 -6.24 10.44 -28.16
CA THR A 437 -5.40 11.63 -27.94
C THR A 437 -5.54 12.72 -29.00
N GLN A 438 -6.07 12.42 -30.19
CA GLN A 438 -6.33 13.41 -31.24
C GLN A 438 -7.34 14.50 -30.84
N TYR A 439 -8.15 14.26 -29.80
CA TYR A 439 -9.07 15.26 -29.23
C TYR A 439 -8.37 16.26 -28.30
N LEU A 440 -7.06 16.16 -28.11
CA LEU A 440 -6.25 17.08 -27.32
C LEU A 440 -5.33 17.89 -28.23
N ASP A 441 -5.30 19.20 -28.00
CA ASP A 441 -4.43 20.15 -28.68
C ASP A 441 -3.55 20.87 -27.66
N SER A 442 -2.32 21.20 -28.03
CA SER A 442 -1.35 21.95 -27.23
C SER A 442 -0.85 23.24 -27.90
N GLU A 443 -1.18 23.49 -29.17
CA GLU A 443 -0.63 24.58 -29.97
C GLU A 443 -0.87 25.96 -29.36
N GLN A 444 -2.08 26.21 -28.83
CA GLN A 444 -2.44 27.51 -28.24
C GLN A 444 -1.70 27.81 -26.92
N ALA A 445 -1.28 26.79 -26.17
CA ALA A 445 -0.64 26.96 -24.86
C ALA A 445 0.90 27.03 -24.91
N VAL A 446 1.52 26.45 -25.95
CA VAL A 446 2.97 26.54 -26.20
C VAL A 446 3.39 27.94 -26.69
N ALA A 447 2.44 28.82 -27.00
CA ALA A 447 2.70 30.21 -27.39
C ALA A 447 3.24 31.13 -26.27
N HIS A 448 3.14 30.74 -24.99
CA HIS A 448 3.67 31.53 -23.87
C HIS A 448 5.20 31.47 -23.78
N TRP A 449 5.86 32.59 -23.48
CA TRP A 449 7.32 32.72 -23.63
C TRP A 449 8.18 31.75 -22.80
N LYS A 450 7.70 31.28 -21.64
CA LYS A 450 8.36 30.22 -20.85
C LYS A 450 7.99 28.80 -21.26
N SER A 451 6.86 28.61 -21.96
CA SER A 451 6.48 27.33 -22.54
C SER A 451 7.01 27.17 -23.97
N LYS A 452 7.54 28.23 -24.59
CA LYS A 452 8.33 28.15 -25.83
C LYS A 452 9.50 27.20 -25.62
N GLY A 453 9.46 26.07 -26.33
CA GLY A 453 10.44 24.99 -26.23
C GLY A 453 9.92 23.72 -25.55
N LEU A 454 8.68 23.73 -25.05
CA LEU A 454 7.99 22.51 -24.66
C LEU A 454 7.48 21.77 -25.91
N ASP A 455 7.65 20.45 -25.91
CA ASP A 455 7.14 19.54 -26.92
C ASP A 455 6.29 18.45 -26.26
N LEU A 456 4.97 18.51 -26.47
CA LEU A 456 4.02 17.53 -25.93
C LEU A 456 3.61 16.48 -26.97
N SER A 457 4.17 16.51 -28.18
CA SER A 457 3.77 15.64 -29.29
C SER A 457 3.87 14.15 -28.93
N GLY A 458 4.90 13.74 -28.18
CA GLY A 458 5.07 12.35 -27.74
C GLY A 458 3.95 11.86 -26.80
N ILE A 459 3.39 12.74 -25.97
CA ILE A 459 2.26 12.41 -25.07
C ILE A 459 0.96 12.29 -25.87
N LEU A 460 0.78 13.16 -26.86
CA LEU A 460 -0.42 13.25 -27.69
C LEU A 460 -0.41 12.28 -28.87
N GLN A 461 0.69 11.56 -29.09
CA GLN A 461 0.78 10.55 -30.13
C GLN A 461 -0.17 9.39 -29.81
N LYS A 462 -1.05 9.09 -30.78
CA LYS A 462 -1.90 7.91 -30.72
C LYS A 462 -1.04 6.64 -30.67
N ALA A 463 -1.35 5.74 -29.75
CA ALA A 463 -0.60 4.51 -29.57
C ALA A 463 -0.62 3.67 -30.86
N PRO A 464 0.54 3.28 -31.42
CA PRO A 464 0.57 2.50 -32.65
C PRO A 464 0.14 1.05 -32.37
N ILE A 465 -0.82 0.57 -33.16
CA ILE A 465 -1.24 -0.84 -33.16
C ILE A 465 -0.23 -1.63 -34.00
N ILE A 466 0.59 -2.44 -33.34
CA ILE A 466 1.63 -3.27 -33.98
C ILE A 466 1.08 -4.64 -34.39
N TYR A 467 0.18 -5.21 -33.58
CA TYR A 467 -0.41 -6.52 -33.79
C TYR A 467 -1.89 -6.40 -34.17
N GLU A 468 -2.34 -7.23 -35.11
CA GLU A 468 -3.75 -7.26 -35.50
C GLU A 468 -4.64 -7.67 -34.31
N GLY A 469 -5.80 -7.00 -34.15
CA GLY A 469 -6.73 -7.27 -33.05
C GLY A 469 -6.33 -6.69 -31.69
N THR A 470 -5.33 -5.81 -31.63
CA THR A 470 -4.99 -5.10 -30.38
C THR A 470 -6.06 -4.08 -29.99
N GLU A 471 -6.60 -4.25 -28.79
CA GLU A 471 -7.52 -3.30 -28.14
C GLU A 471 -6.76 -2.22 -27.36
N ILE A 472 -7.40 -1.07 -27.16
CA ILE A 472 -6.81 0.10 -26.48
C ILE A 472 -7.35 0.33 -25.06
N TYR A 473 -8.29 -0.50 -24.61
CA TYR A 473 -8.82 -0.53 -23.25
C TYR A 473 -9.07 -1.98 -22.81
N CYS A 474 -9.42 -2.20 -21.54
CA CYS A 474 -9.59 -3.54 -21.00
C CYS A 474 -10.86 -4.21 -21.57
N THR A 475 -10.70 -5.39 -22.16
CA THR A 475 -11.79 -6.17 -22.79
C THR A 475 -11.84 -7.62 -22.32
N GLN A 476 -10.83 -8.11 -21.60
CA GLN A 476 -10.75 -9.48 -21.12
C GLN A 476 -10.17 -9.57 -19.71
N SER A 477 -10.61 -10.58 -18.96
CA SER A 477 -10.04 -10.91 -17.65
C SER A 477 -8.71 -11.66 -17.77
N GLN A 478 -7.94 -11.64 -16.70
CA GLN A 478 -6.72 -12.43 -16.57
C GLN A 478 -7.04 -13.86 -16.12
N ASP A 479 -6.42 -14.85 -16.77
CA ASP A 479 -6.31 -16.21 -16.23
C ASP A 479 -5.13 -16.28 -15.25
N HIS A 480 -5.46 -16.59 -13.99
CA HIS A 480 -4.55 -16.69 -12.84
C HIS A 480 -4.10 -18.14 -12.55
N GLY A 481 -4.59 -19.13 -13.30
CA GLY A 481 -4.15 -20.53 -13.19
C GLY A 481 -4.51 -21.23 -11.88
N LEU A 482 -5.56 -20.75 -11.18
CA LEU A 482 -5.93 -21.24 -9.85
C LEU A 482 -6.51 -22.66 -9.87
N ASP A 483 -7.01 -23.14 -11.00
CA ASP A 483 -7.55 -24.50 -11.15
C ASP A 483 -6.48 -25.58 -10.87
N ALA A 484 -5.20 -25.27 -11.10
CA ALA A 484 -4.09 -26.17 -10.85
C ALA A 484 -3.55 -26.11 -9.40
N ALA A 485 -4.09 -25.25 -8.54
CA ALA A 485 -3.62 -25.11 -7.17
C ALA A 485 -3.90 -26.37 -6.34
N LEU A 486 -2.93 -26.81 -5.54
CA LEU A 486 -3.08 -27.96 -4.64
C LEU A 486 -4.24 -27.75 -3.65
N ASP A 487 -4.49 -26.50 -3.26
CA ASP A 487 -5.58 -26.14 -2.36
C ASP A 487 -6.97 -26.57 -2.84
N ASN A 488 -7.21 -26.74 -4.14
CA ASN A 488 -8.49 -27.29 -4.61
C ASN A 488 -8.74 -28.69 -4.03
N THR A 489 -7.68 -29.49 -3.91
CA THR A 489 -7.74 -30.81 -3.26
C THR A 489 -7.88 -30.67 -1.75
N LEU A 490 -7.11 -29.77 -1.13
CA LEU A 490 -7.16 -29.56 0.33
C LEU A 490 -8.54 -29.07 0.79
N ILE A 491 -9.18 -28.17 0.04
CA ILE A 491 -10.53 -27.66 0.30
C ILE A 491 -11.55 -28.81 0.23
N ALA A 492 -11.48 -29.64 -0.83
CA ALA A 492 -12.38 -30.77 -0.98
C ALA A 492 -12.28 -31.76 0.19
N LEU A 493 -11.05 -32.04 0.67
CA LEU A 493 -10.81 -32.92 1.81
C LEU A 493 -11.20 -32.27 3.15
N ALA A 494 -11.09 -30.94 3.26
CA ALA A 494 -11.44 -30.17 4.45
C ALA A 494 -12.93 -29.83 4.57
N GLN A 495 -13.78 -30.23 3.62
CA GLN A 495 -15.21 -29.90 3.61
C GLN A 495 -15.93 -30.16 4.96
N PRO A 496 -15.70 -31.29 5.67
CA PRO A 496 -16.33 -31.51 6.97
C PRO A 496 -15.99 -30.44 8.02
N ALA A 497 -14.76 -29.91 7.99
CA ALA A 497 -14.34 -28.84 8.88
C ALA A 497 -15.01 -27.51 8.52
N LEU A 498 -15.15 -27.22 7.22
CA LEU A 498 -15.78 -26.00 6.71
C LEU A 498 -17.28 -25.94 7.03
N GLU A 499 -17.98 -27.07 6.94
CA GLU A 499 -19.43 -27.14 7.15
C GLU A 499 -19.84 -27.25 8.63
N THR A 500 -19.07 -28.02 9.42
CA THR A 500 -19.48 -28.41 10.78
C THR A 500 -18.44 -28.13 11.86
N GLY A 501 -17.23 -27.69 11.49
CA GLY A 501 -16.11 -27.57 12.43
C GLY A 501 -15.53 -28.92 12.87
N ALA A 502 -15.80 -30.01 12.14
CA ALA A 502 -15.24 -31.32 12.43
C ALA A 502 -13.71 -31.35 12.24
N LYS A 503 -13.02 -32.17 13.03
CA LYS A 503 -11.57 -32.36 12.87
C LYS A 503 -11.26 -33.19 11.62
N VAL A 504 -10.31 -32.73 10.82
CA VAL A 504 -9.85 -33.35 9.59
C VAL A 504 -8.33 -33.53 9.62
N GLN A 505 -7.87 -34.68 9.14
CA GLN A 505 -6.46 -35.01 8.96
C GLN A 505 -6.22 -35.29 7.47
N ILE A 506 -5.24 -34.63 6.87
CA ILE A 506 -4.91 -34.73 5.45
C ILE A 506 -3.43 -35.08 5.35
N GLU A 507 -3.10 -36.02 4.46
CA GLU A 507 -1.72 -36.37 4.13
C GLU A 507 -1.56 -36.32 2.60
N HIS A 508 -0.51 -35.64 2.11
CA HIS A 508 -0.29 -35.46 0.68
C HIS A 508 1.20 -35.18 0.34
N GLU A 509 1.63 -35.46 -0.88
CA GLU A 509 2.96 -35.09 -1.37
C GLU A 509 3.03 -33.60 -1.75
N ILE A 510 4.18 -32.96 -1.59
CA ILE A 510 4.40 -31.58 -2.03
C ILE A 510 5.69 -31.45 -2.84
N LEU A 511 5.61 -30.69 -3.93
CA LEU A 511 6.73 -30.35 -4.81
C LEU A 511 6.93 -28.84 -4.86
N ASN A 512 8.13 -28.41 -5.26
CA ASN A 512 8.49 -26.98 -5.30
C ASN A 512 7.62 -26.15 -6.27
N ILE A 513 6.92 -26.80 -7.21
CA ILE A 513 5.95 -26.17 -8.11
C ILE A 513 4.61 -25.86 -7.42
N ASN A 514 4.32 -26.51 -6.28
CA ASN A 514 3.15 -26.24 -5.46
C ASN A 514 3.44 -25.01 -4.60
N ARG A 515 3.02 -23.86 -5.10
CA ARG A 515 3.18 -22.56 -4.44
C ARG A 515 1.91 -22.19 -3.69
N VAL A 516 2.04 -21.36 -2.66
CA VAL A 516 0.92 -20.74 -1.93
C VAL A 516 -0.03 -21.76 -1.26
N VAL A 517 0.52 -22.91 -0.88
CA VAL A 517 -0.28 -24.02 -0.33
C VAL A 517 -0.89 -23.64 1.02
N GLY A 518 -2.20 -23.86 1.17
CA GLY A 518 -3.01 -23.59 2.36
C GLY A 518 -3.72 -22.24 2.36
N THR A 519 -3.41 -21.34 1.43
CA THR A 519 -3.94 -19.97 1.41
C THR A 519 -5.38 -19.89 0.92
N MET A 520 -5.76 -20.64 -0.14
CA MET A 520 -7.16 -20.68 -0.57
C MET A 520 -8.03 -21.37 0.47
N LEU A 521 -7.52 -22.45 1.09
CA LEU A 521 -8.22 -23.08 2.22
C LEU A 521 -8.42 -22.09 3.38
N SER A 522 -7.44 -21.24 3.66
CA SER A 522 -7.54 -20.20 4.69
C SER A 522 -8.63 -19.17 4.38
N HIS A 523 -8.79 -18.81 3.10
CA HIS A 523 -9.91 -17.98 2.65
C HIS A 523 -11.25 -18.65 2.94
N GLU A 524 -11.42 -19.92 2.57
CA GLU A 524 -12.67 -20.67 2.81
C GLU A 524 -12.99 -20.79 4.29
N VAL A 525 -11.99 -21.07 5.15
CA VAL A 525 -12.17 -21.07 6.61
C VAL A 525 -12.63 -19.70 7.11
N ALA A 526 -12.00 -18.62 6.66
CA ALA A 526 -12.36 -17.26 7.08
C ALA A 526 -13.79 -16.90 6.66
N LYS A 527 -14.21 -17.28 5.45
CA LYS A 527 -15.57 -17.05 4.95
C LYS A 527 -16.61 -17.90 5.69
N ALA A 528 -16.37 -19.20 5.85
CA ALA A 528 -17.29 -20.13 6.51
C ALA A 528 -17.56 -19.75 7.97
N THR A 529 -16.56 -19.19 8.64
CA THR A 529 -16.63 -18.81 10.07
C THR A 529 -16.93 -17.33 10.30
N LEU A 530 -17.15 -16.55 9.24
CA LEU A 530 -17.32 -15.09 9.30
C LEU A 530 -16.19 -14.38 10.07
N GLY A 531 -14.95 -14.82 9.84
CA GLY A 531 -13.75 -14.27 10.46
C GLY A 531 -13.44 -14.80 11.87
N ASN A 532 -14.28 -15.65 12.46
CA ASN A 532 -14.03 -16.22 13.80
C ASN A 532 -12.96 -17.32 13.80
N MET A 533 -12.63 -17.86 12.62
CA MET A 533 -11.71 -18.97 12.41
C MET A 533 -12.12 -20.24 13.16
N LEU A 534 -11.28 -21.28 13.11
CA LEU A 534 -11.54 -22.56 13.75
C LEU A 534 -10.66 -22.74 15.00
N PRO A 535 -11.04 -23.63 15.94
CA PRO A 535 -10.15 -24.07 17.01
C PRO A 535 -8.86 -24.66 16.46
N ASP A 536 -7.77 -24.55 17.22
CA ASP A 536 -6.45 -25.06 16.82
C ASP A 536 -6.48 -26.54 16.44
N ASP A 537 -5.71 -26.90 15.40
CA ASP A 537 -5.59 -28.28 14.90
C ASP A 537 -6.93 -28.90 14.43
N THR A 538 -7.91 -28.09 14.03
CA THR A 538 -9.16 -28.58 13.42
C THR A 538 -8.88 -29.18 12.04
N ILE A 539 -8.06 -28.52 11.22
CA ILE A 539 -7.57 -29.07 9.96
C ILE A 539 -6.06 -29.26 10.10
N SER A 540 -5.62 -30.50 10.10
CA SER A 540 -4.21 -30.86 10.22
C SER A 540 -3.75 -31.49 8.91
N ILE A 541 -2.75 -30.89 8.28
CA ILE A 541 -2.24 -31.25 6.97
C ILE A 541 -0.79 -31.66 7.14
N ARG A 542 -0.46 -32.91 6.82
CA ARG A 542 0.91 -33.41 6.74
C ARG A 542 1.33 -33.51 5.28
N LEU A 543 2.46 -32.92 4.96
CA LEU A 543 3.03 -32.87 3.63
C LEU A 543 4.42 -33.50 3.61
N HIS A 544 4.73 -34.23 2.54
CA HIS A 544 6.04 -34.85 2.34
C HIS A 544 6.70 -34.29 1.09
N GLY A 545 7.94 -33.80 1.21
CA GLY A 545 8.70 -33.25 0.08
C GLY A 545 9.09 -31.78 0.25
N SER A 546 9.23 -31.06 -0.86
CA SER A 546 9.76 -29.69 -0.88
C SER A 546 8.67 -28.69 -1.24
N ALA A 547 8.34 -27.75 -0.36
CA ALA A 547 7.31 -26.76 -0.64
C ALA A 547 7.81 -25.61 -1.52
N GLY A 548 6.97 -25.18 -2.47
CA GLY A 548 7.22 -23.97 -3.26
C GLY A 548 7.12 -22.69 -2.42
N GLN A 549 7.30 -21.55 -3.08
CA GLN A 549 7.20 -20.24 -2.44
C GLN A 549 5.82 -20.03 -1.77
N SER A 550 5.82 -19.29 -0.66
CA SER A 550 4.61 -18.83 0.04
C SER A 550 3.75 -19.95 0.65
N VAL A 551 4.31 -21.12 0.97
CA VAL A 551 3.56 -22.13 1.74
C VAL A 551 3.08 -21.58 3.09
N GLY A 552 1.80 -21.76 3.40
CA GLY A 552 1.19 -21.21 4.59
C GLY A 552 1.03 -19.68 4.56
N ALA A 553 1.07 -19.04 3.40
CA ALA A 553 0.78 -17.61 3.32
C ALA A 553 -0.65 -17.32 3.82
N PHE A 554 -0.79 -16.33 4.69
CA PHE A 554 -2.07 -15.94 5.31
C PHE A 554 -2.81 -17.11 5.99
N LEU A 555 -2.07 -18.11 6.52
CA LEU A 555 -2.68 -19.31 7.09
C LEU A 555 -3.63 -18.98 8.24
N ALA A 556 -4.89 -19.38 8.11
CA ALA A 556 -5.94 -19.11 9.08
C ALA A 556 -5.78 -19.95 10.36
N LYS A 557 -6.21 -19.39 11.49
CA LYS A 557 -6.31 -20.13 12.75
C LYS A 557 -7.18 -21.39 12.60
N GLY A 558 -6.70 -22.48 13.19
CA GLY A 558 -7.30 -23.81 13.12
C GLY A 558 -6.77 -24.70 12.01
N ILE A 559 -5.95 -24.15 11.11
CA ILE A 559 -5.17 -24.93 10.15
C ILE A 559 -3.75 -25.12 10.68
N THR A 560 -3.28 -26.36 10.66
CA THR A 560 -1.90 -26.75 10.97
C THR A 560 -1.30 -27.42 9.74
N ILE A 561 -0.18 -26.91 9.25
CA ILE A 561 0.60 -27.55 8.18
C ILE A 561 1.92 -28.04 8.78
N GLU A 562 2.14 -29.35 8.65
CA GLU A 562 3.37 -30.05 8.99
C GLU A 562 4.05 -30.51 7.69
N ILE A 563 5.33 -30.17 7.49
CA ILE A 563 6.11 -30.57 6.32
C ILE A 563 7.33 -31.37 6.78
N GLU A 564 7.38 -32.65 6.39
CA GLU A 564 8.57 -33.49 6.48
C GLU A 564 9.37 -33.32 5.18
N GLY A 565 10.40 -32.48 5.22
CA GLY A 565 11.12 -31.99 4.04
C GLY A 565 11.71 -30.59 4.20
N ASP A 566 11.53 -29.73 3.20
CA ASP A 566 12.04 -28.35 3.17
C ASP A 566 11.03 -27.37 2.52
N ALA A 567 11.33 -26.07 2.52
CA ALA A 567 10.49 -25.06 1.88
C ALA A 567 11.30 -23.89 1.30
N ASN A 568 10.79 -23.31 0.22
CA ASN A 568 11.37 -22.12 -0.43
C ASN A 568 11.04 -20.81 0.33
N ASP A 569 11.19 -19.66 -0.32
CA ASP A 569 10.94 -18.34 0.29
C ASP A 569 9.50 -18.13 0.77
N PHE A 570 9.31 -17.15 1.66
CA PHE A 570 8.01 -16.61 2.08
C PHE A 570 7.12 -17.55 2.89
N VAL A 571 7.69 -18.60 3.49
CA VAL A 571 6.96 -19.50 4.41
C VAL A 571 6.21 -18.68 5.47
N GLY A 572 4.90 -18.92 5.61
CA GLY A 572 4.09 -18.23 6.60
C GLY A 572 3.97 -16.72 6.40
N LYS A 573 4.22 -16.20 5.19
CA LYS A 573 4.00 -14.79 4.84
C LYS A 573 2.61 -14.33 5.27
N GLY A 574 2.52 -13.29 6.08
CA GLY A 574 1.25 -12.78 6.61
C GLY A 574 0.47 -13.77 7.47
N LEU A 575 1.14 -14.70 8.18
CA LEU A 575 0.51 -15.71 9.04
C LEU A 575 -0.63 -15.10 9.88
N SER A 576 -1.81 -15.73 9.82
CA SER A 576 -3.07 -15.22 10.34
C SER A 576 -3.68 -16.16 11.39
N GLY A 577 -2.83 -16.68 12.28
CA GLY A 577 -3.22 -17.53 13.41
C GLY A 577 -3.03 -19.03 13.19
N GLY A 578 -2.69 -19.47 11.97
CA GLY A 578 -2.37 -20.86 11.68
C GLY A 578 -1.06 -21.33 12.32
N LYS A 579 -0.80 -22.65 12.21
CA LYS A 579 0.40 -23.29 12.75
C LYS A 579 1.24 -23.92 11.65
N LEU A 580 2.53 -23.65 11.65
CA LEU A 580 3.50 -24.22 10.71
C LEU A 580 4.56 -25.04 11.45
N VAL A 581 4.83 -26.24 10.98
CA VAL A 581 5.88 -27.12 11.51
C VAL A 581 6.66 -27.68 10.33
N ILE A 582 7.97 -27.41 10.25
CA ILE A 582 8.80 -27.88 9.13
C ILE A 582 10.08 -28.49 9.70
N TYR A 583 10.42 -29.68 9.26
CA TYR A 583 11.62 -30.41 9.69
C TYR A 583 12.13 -31.35 8.60
N PRO A 584 13.44 -31.68 8.58
CA PRO A 584 14.01 -32.59 7.59
C PRO A 584 13.41 -34.00 7.69
N PRO A 585 13.41 -34.79 6.61
CA PRO A 585 12.98 -36.18 6.64
C PRO A 585 13.65 -36.97 7.75
N LYS A 586 12.94 -37.89 8.40
CA LYS A 586 13.47 -38.67 9.54
C LYS A 586 14.70 -39.51 9.18
N GLU A 587 14.83 -39.85 7.91
CA GLU A 587 15.96 -40.60 7.34
C GLU A 587 17.18 -39.72 6.99
N ALA A 588 17.05 -38.39 7.08
CA ALA A 588 18.16 -37.47 6.85
C ALA A 588 19.30 -37.71 7.86
N THR A 589 20.53 -37.79 7.37
CA THR A 589 21.72 -38.10 8.19
C THR A 589 22.55 -36.86 8.56
N PHE A 590 22.22 -35.68 8.02
CA PHE A 590 22.91 -34.43 8.33
C PHE A 590 22.34 -33.77 9.60
N ALA A 591 23.15 -32.92 10.25
CA ALA A 591 22.69 -32.10 11.37
C ALA A 591 21.79 -30.98 10.85
N ALA A 592 20.54 -30.92 11.32
CA ALA A 592 19.56 -29.97 10.82
C ALA A 592 19.97 -28.51 11.13
N GLU A 593 20.55 -28.31 12.31
CA GLU A 593 21.01 -27.02 12.82
C GLU A 593 22.19 -26.40 12.04
N ASP A 594 22.82 -27.17 11.14
CA ASP A 594 23.92 -26.73 10.27
C ASP A 594 23.47 -26.53 8.80
N ASN A 595 22.19 -26.74 8.48
CA ASN A 595 21.70 -26.76 7.09
C ASN A 595 20.50 -25.83 6.88
N ILE A 596 20.42 -25.26 5.68
CA ILE A 596 19.27 -24.45 5.25
C ILE A 596 18.04 -25.35 5.12
N LEU A 597 16.99 -25.00 5.85
CA LEU A 597 15.68 -25.62 5.77
C LEU A 597 14.71 -24.75 4.98
N LEU A 598 14.81 -23.43 5.16
CA LEU A 598 13.85 -22.45 4.62
C LEU A 598 14.56 -21.38 3.80
N GLY A 599 13.88 -20.90 2.76
CA GLY A 599 14.28 -19.72 2.01
C GLY A 599 14.19 -18.41 2.81
N ASN A 600 14.15 -17.30 2.09
CA ASN A 600 14.20 -15.95 2.63
C ASN A 600 12.81 -15.45 3.06
N VAL A 601 12.81 -14.40 3.89
CA VAL A 601 11.63 -13.55 4.15
C VAL A 601 10.46 -14.36 4.74
N VAL A 602 10.81 -15.36 5.54
CA VAL A 602 9.89 -16.20 6.31
C VAL A 602 9.13 -15.36 7.33
N LEU A 603 7.83 -15.58 7.45
CA LEU A 603 6.91 -14.87 8.36
C LEU A 603 6.82 -13.36 8.13
N TYR A 604 7.05 -12.90 6.89
CA TYR A 604 6.95 -11.49 6.55
C TYR A 604 5.58 -10.92 6.89
N GLY A 605 5.55 -9.93 7.78
CA GLY A 605 4.31 -9.23 8.14
C GLY A 605 3.33 -10.09 8.94
N ALA A 606 3.75 -11.22 9.50
CA ALA A 606 2.87 -12.13 10.23
C ALA A 606 2.15 -11.43 11.40
N THR A 607 0.88 -11.75 11.66
CA THR A 607 0.03 -11.00 12.61
C THR A 607 -0.53 -11.85 13.75
N SER A 608 -0.54 -13.17 13.64
CA SER A 608 -0.63 -14.12 14.76
C SER A 608 -0.32 -15.53 14.27
N GLY A 609 -0.23 -16.50 15.17
CA GLY A 609 0.01 -17.91 14.85
C GLY A 609 1.37 -18.38 15.34
N GLU A 610 1.68 -19.64 15.05
CA GLU A 610 2.87 -20.32 15.56
C GLU A 610 3.66 -21.00 14.46
N ALA A 611 4.99 -20.98 14.58
CA ALA A 611 5.89 -21.58 13.61
C ALA A 611 7.07 -22.30 14.30
N TYR A 612 7.35 -23.54 13.89
CA TYR A 612 8.41 -24.37 14.47
C TYR A 612 9.26 -25.00 13.36
N PHE A 613 10.53 -24.60 13.28
CA PHE A 613 11.40 -24.89 12.15
C PHE A 613 12.71 -25.54 12.60
N ARG A 614 12.93 -26.81 12.25
CA ARG A 614 14.14 -27.56 12.65
C ARG A 614 15.23 -27.43 11.60
N GLY A 615 15.92 -26.29 11.61
CA GLY A 615 17.03 -25.98 10.73
C GLY A 615 17.21 -24.47 10.57
N ILE A 616 18.03 -24.07 9.59
CA ILE A 616 18.36 -22.66 9.35
C ILE A 616 17.36 -22.03 8.36
N ALA A 617 16.81 -20.87 8.71
CA ALA A 617 16.14 -19.99 7.75
C ALA A 617 17.15 -19.04 7.11
N ALA A 618 16.97 -18.70 5.83
CA ALA A 618 17.85 -17.76 5.15
C ALA A 618 17.60 -16.30 5.60
N GLU A 619 17.73 -15.35 4.69
CA GLU A 619 17.76 -13.92 5.00
C GLU A 619 16.39 -13.39 5.45
N ARG A 620 16.38 -12.35 6.30
CA ARG A 620 15.19 -11.57 6.67
C ARG A 620 14.09 -12.37 7.36
N PHE A 621 14.47 -13.38 8.14
CA PHE A 621 13.55 -14.13 8.98
C PHE A 621 12.75 -13.21 9.92
N CYS A 622 11.42 -13.37 9.98
CA CYS A 622 10.51 -12.55 10.78
C CYS A 622 10.57 -11.04 10.50
N VAL A 623 10.95 -10.64 9.29
CA VAL A 623 10.88 -9.23 8.88
C VAL A 623 9.45 -8.71 9.03
N ARG A 624 9.28 -7.56 9.68
CA ARG A 624 7.95 -6.97 9.96
C ARG A 624 6.99 -7.90 10.74
N ASN A 625 7.47 -8.90 11.49
CA ASN A 625 6.60 -9.70 12.35
C ASN A 625 5.87 -8.81 13.36
N SER A 626 4.55 -8.96 13.42
CA SER A 626 3.61 -8.13 14.19
C SER A 626 2.86 -8.93 15.26
N GLY A 627 3.09 -10.24 15.39
CA GLY A 627 2.38 -11.02 16.39
C GLY A 627 2.54 -12.54 16.34
N ALA A 628 3.27 -13.09 15.38
CA ALA A 628 3.52 -14.53 15.34
C ALA A 628 4.60 -14.96 16.34
N THR A 629 4.46 -16.19 16.83
CA THR A 629 5.46 -16.86 17.66
C THR A 629 6.24 -17.85 16.82
N ALA A 630 7.57 -17.79 16.85
CA ALA A 630 8.40 -18.66 16.03
C ALA A 630 9.59 -19.25 16.80
N VAL A 631 9.94 -20.50 16.51
CA VAL A 631 11.17 -21.16 16.96
C VAL A 631 11.93 -21.71 15.75
N VAL A 632 13.20 -21.36 15.62
CA VAL A 632 14.09 -21.77 14.51
C VAL A 632 15.50 -22.09 15.03
N GLU A 633 16.28 -22.91 14.32
CA GLU A 633 17.63 -23.34 14.77
C GLU A 633 18.78 -22.48 14.23
N GLY A 634 18.47 -21.49 13.39
CA GLY A 634 19.43 -20.48 12.92
C GLY A 634 18.80 -19.55 11.88
N VAL A 635 19.39 -18.38 11.68
CA VAL A 635 18.91 -17.40 10.70
C VAL A 635 20.06 -16.73 9.95
N GLY A 636 19.80 -16.30 8.71
CA GLY A 636 20.68 -15.44 7.92
C GLY A 636 20.75 -14.00 8.44
N ASP A 637 21.21 -13.07 7.60
CA ASP A 637 21.25 -11.64 7.92
C ASP A 637 19.83 -11.07 8.08
N HIS A 638 19.75 -9.90 8.73
CA HIS A 638 18.52 -9.12 8.83
C HIS A 638 17.37 -9.82 9.57
N GLY A 639 17.70 -10.78 10.46
CA GLY A 639 16.71 -11.42 11.33
C GLY A 639 15.96 -10.40 12.19
N CYS A 640 14.64 -10.55 12.30
CA CYS A 640 13.74 -9.68 13.05
C CYS A 640 13.75 -8.19 12.62
N GLU A 641 14.19 -7.88 11.40
CA GLU A 641 14.19 -6.51 10.89
C GLU A 641 12.77 -5.92 10.87
N TYR A 642 12.60 -4.71 11.39
CA TYR A 642 11.31 -4.02 11.53
C TYR A 642 10.22 -4.79 12.31
N MET A 643 10.57 -5.79 13.13
CA MET A 643 9.58 -6.49 13.97
C MET A 643 8.90 -5.51 14.94
N THR A 644 7.57 -5.60 15.05
CA THR A 644 6.72 -4.73 15.90
C THR A 644 5.92 -5.52 16.95
N GLY A 645 5.96 -6.85 16.90
CA GLY A 645 5.24 -7.71 17.84
C GLY A 645 5.56 -9.18 17.63
N GLY A 646 5.09 -10.03 18.56
CA GLY A 646 5.36 -11.47 18.55
C GLY A 646 6.58 -11.88 19.36
N THR A 647 6.86 -13.19 19.36
CA THR A 647 7.96 -13.80 20.13
C THR A 647 8.77 -14.71 19.23
N VAL A 648 10.08 -14.48 19.13
CA VAL A 648 10.97 -15.26 18.28
C VAL A 648 12.06 -15.93 19.12
N VAL A 649 12.25 -17.23 18.97
CA VAL A 649 13.33 -18.00 19.62
C VAL A 649 14.24 -18.56 18.55
N ILE A 650 15.53 -18.27 18.64
CA ILE A 650 16.56 -18.71 17.69
C ILE A 650 17.57 -19.57 18.45
N LEU A 651 17.58 -20.87 18.15
CA LEU A 651 18.39 -21.89 18.83
C LEU A 651 19.76 -22.09 18.16
N GLY A 652 20.32 -21.05 17.56
CA GLY A 652 21.62 -21.11 16.90
C GLY A 652 22.09 -19.78 16.35
N LYS A 653 22.92 -19.82 15.30
CA LYS A 653 23.60 -18.63 14.76
C LYS A 653 22.64 -17.65 14.10
N THR A 654 23.01 -16.38 14.12
CA THR A 654 22.34 -15.28 13.42
C THR A 654 23.30 -14.61 12.45
N GLY A 655 22.80 -14.10 11.33
CA GLY A 655 23.57 -13.19 10.45
C GLY A 655 23.59 -11.75 10.96
N ARG A 656 24.20 -10.86 10.16
CA ARG A 656 24.45 -9.46 10.53
C ARG A 656 23.17 -8.61 10.55
N ASN A 657 23.29 -7.42 11.13
CA ASN A 657 22.22 -6.41 11.18
C ASN A 657 20.92 -6.94 11.83
N PHE A 658 21.06 -7.86 12.80
CA PHE A 658 19.93 -8.42 13.53
C PHE A 658 19.16 -7.31 14.26
N GLY A 659 17.83 -7.36 14.17
CA GLY A 659 16.90 -6.46 14.86
C GLY A 659 16.88 -5.02 14.35
N ALA A 660 17.47 -4.73 13.18
CA ALA A 660 17.44 -3.37 12.64
C ALA A 660 16.01 -2.85 12.47
N GLY A 661 15.74 -1.66 13.00
CA GLY A 661 14.40 -1.06 12.98
C GLY A 661 13.33 -1.82 13.80
N MET A 662 13.71 -2.81 14.61
CA MET A 662 12.81 -3.50 15.52
C MET A 662 12.25 -2.51 16.55
N SER A 663 10.93 -2.40 16.62
CA SER A 663 10.22 -1.42 17.45
C SER A 663 9.17 -2.04 18.37
N GLY A 664 8.97 -3.36 18.31
CA GLY A 664 8.18 -4.12 19.29
C GLY A 664 8.36 -5.63 19.17
N GLY A 665 7.85 -6.36 20.16
CA GLY A 665 8.04 -7.81 20.30
C GLY A 665 9.30 -8.18 21.09
N VAL A 666 9.55 -9.49 21.23
CA VAL A 666 10.70 -10.02 21.97
C VAL A 666 11.37 -11.12 21.16
N ALA A 667 12.70 -11.12 21.11
CA ALA A 667 13.47 -12.23 20.57
C ALA A 667 14.42 -12.81 21.63
N TYR A 668 14.63 -14.12 21.57
CA TYR A 668 15.56 -14.86 22.41
C TYR A 668 16.53 -15.62 21.51
N VAL A 669 17.83 -15.41 21.71
CA VAL A 669 18.88 -15.97 20.85
C VAL A 669 19.85 -16.78 21.67
N LEU A 670 20.10 -18.02 21.25
CA LEU A 670 21.09 -18.92 21.85
C LEU A 670 22.49 -18.57 21.33
N ASP A 671 23.23 -17.77 22.08
CA ASP A 671 24.59 -17.34 21.75
C ASP A 671 25.63 -18.27 22.38
N THR A 672 25.96 -19.35 21.66
CA THR A 672 26.98 -20.33 22.11
C THR A 672 28.42 -19.85 21.86
N GLN A 673 28.64 -18.87 20.97
CA GLN A 673 29.97 -18.42 20.55
C GLN A 673 30.36 -17.06 21.15
N GLY A 674 29.42 -16.36 21.76
CA GLY A 674 29.64 -15.02 22.34
C GLY A 674 29.78 -13.92 21.28
N ASP A 675 29.34 -14.15 20.05
CA ASP A 675 29.51 -13.23 18.91
C ASP A 675 28.23 -12.51 18.51
N PHE A 676 27.08 -12.84 19.12
CA PHE A 676 25.79 -12.26 18.78
C PHE A 676 25.78 -10.73 18.85
N HIS A 677 26.43 -10.14 19.86
CA HIS A 677 26.54 -8.69 19.99
C HIS A 677 27.13 -8.01 18.73
N ARG A 678 28.06 -8.65 18.02
CA ARG A 678 28.67 -8.08 16.81
C ARG A 678 27.74 -8.16 15.60
N GLN A 679 26.75 -9.02 15.64
CA GLN A 679 25.77 -9.21 14.57
C GLN A 679 24.57 -8.26 14.71
N CYS A 680 24.36 -7.65 15.88
CA CYS A 680 23.21 -6.80 16.16
C CYS A 680 23.36 -5.38 15.62
N ASN A 681 22.23 -4.80 15.20
CA ASN A 681 22.06 -3.37 15.05
C ASN A 681 21.42 -2.80 16.33
N LEU A 682 22.23 -2.19 17.20
CA LEU A 682 21.83 -1.74 18.54
C LEU A 682 21.20 -0.34 18.57
N GLU A 683 20.68 0.17 17.44
CA GLU A 683 20.06 1.50 17.40
C GLU A 683 18.78 1.60 18.24
N THR A 684 17.99 0.52 18.33
CA THR A 684 16.64 0.56 18.93
C THR A 684 16.46 -0.33 20.16
N PHE A 685 17.46 -1.14 20.53
CA PHE A 685 17.35 -2.10 21.62
C PHE A 685 18.69 -2.33 22.34
N GLU A 686 18.60 -2.86 23.56
CA GLU A 686 19.73 -3.35 24.34
C GLU A 686 19.67 -4.89 24.46
N LEU A 687 20.83 -5.51 24.74
CA LEU A 687 20.94 -6.95 24.97
C LEU A 687 20.83 -7.25 26.46
N GLU A 688 19.88 -8.10 26.84
CA GLU A 688 19.58 -8.41 28.23
C GLU A 688 19.73 -9.91 28.53
N ARG A 689 19.96 -10.25 29.79
CA ARG A 689 19.80 -11.63 30.27
C ARG A 689 18.32 -11.93 30.51
N LEU A 690 17.97 -13.20 30.52
CA LEU A 690 16.61 -13.63 30.85
C LEU A 690 16.27 -13.22 32.29
N SER A 691 15.08 -12.67 32.47
CA SER A 691 14.45 -12.58 33.80
C SER A 691 13.77 -13.91 34.15
N PRO A 692 13.44 -14.17 35.43
CA PRO A 692 12.74 -15.41 35.81
C PRO A 692 11.44 -15.66 35.04
N ALA A 693 10.70 -14.60 34.67
CA ALA A 693 9.49 -14.74 33.87
C ALA A 693 9.79 -15.10 32.40
N ASP A 694 10.89 -14.60 31.85
CA ASP A 694 11.33 -14.96 30.50
C ASP A 694 11.74 -16.44 30.42
N GLU A 695 12.33 -16.98 31.50
CA GLU A 695 12.79 -18.38 31.55
C GLU A 695 11.65 -19.37 31.31
N ASP A 696 10.51 -19.18 31.99
CA ASP A 696 9.35 -20.06 31.85
C ASP A 696 8.76 -20.00 30.43
N ASP A 697 8.57 -18.79 29.90
CA ASP A 697 7.99 -18.58 28.57
C ASP A 697 8.87 -19.21 27.47
N VAL A 698 10.18 -18.97 27.51
CA VAL A 698 11.13 -19.49 26.51
C VAL A 698 11.23 -21.01 26.59
N ARG A 699 11.27 -21.56 27.81
CA ARG A 699 11.31 -23.01 28.02
C ARG A 699 10.10 -23.70 27.41
N ILE A 700 8.89 -23.17 27.59
CA ILE A 700 7.66 -23.72 27.00
C ILE A 700 7.74 -23.76 25.47
N LEU A 701 8.27 -22.71 24.84
CA LEU A 701 8.43 -22.65 23.39
C LEU A 701 9.43 -23.70 22.88
N ILE A 702 10.52 -23.92 23.62
CA ILE A 702 11.54 -24.93 23.28
C ILE A 702 11.00 -26.34 23.48
N GLU A 703 10.28 -26.62 24.57
CA GLU A 703 9.61 -27.91 24.81
C GLU A 703 8.62 -28.22 23.69
N LYS A 704 7.85 -27.21 23.25
CA LYS A 704 6.92 -27.36 22.13
C LYS A 704 7.65 -27.59 20.81
N HIS A 705 8.75 -26.88 20.56
CA HIS A 705 9.59 -27.10 19.39
C HIS A 705 10.17 -28.52 19.35
N GLN A 706 10.71 -29.01 20.47
CA GLN A 706 11.22 -30.38 20.61
C GLN A 706 10.14 -31.42 20.33
N ARG A 707 8.94 -31.24 20.90
CA ARG A 707 7.81 -32.16 20.71
C ARG A 707 7.33 -32.21 19.25
N LEU A 708 7.26 -31.06 18.58
CA LEU A 708 6.70 -30.95 17.24
C LEU A 708 7.68 -31.34 16.13
N THR A 709 8.99 -31.15 16.35
CA THR A 709 10.00 -31.31 15.29
C THR A 709 11.02 -32.42 15.57
N GLY A 710 11.08 -32.94 16.80
CA GLY A 710 12.14 -33.86 17.22
C GLY A 710 13.52 -33.20 17.29
N SER A 711 13.60 -31.87 17.42
CA SER A 711 14.86 -31.11 17.47
C SER A 711 15.84 -31.66 18.52
N THR A 712 17.04 -32.00 18.05
CA THR A 712 18.17 -32.44 18.87
C THR A 712 18.78 -31.29 19.66
N VAL A 713 18.78 -30.07 19.09
CA VAL A 713 19.24 -28.85 19.78
C VAL A 713 18.35 -28.54 20.97
N ALA A 714 17.02 -28.52 20.77
CA ALA A 714 16.07 -28.28 21.84
C ALA A 714 16.14 -29.38 22.91
N ALA A 715 16.27 -30.66 22.51
CA ALA A 715 16.44 -31.75 23.47
C ALA A 715 17.71 -31.61 24.33
N ARG A 716 18.83 -31.19 23.74
CA ARG A 716 20.08 -30.90 24.47
C ARG A 716 19.87 -29.75 25.45
N LEU A 717 19.28 -28.65 24.99
CA LEU A 717 19.04 -27.45 25.76
C LEU A 717 18.15 -27.71 26.98
N LEU A 718 17.10 -28.51 26.82
CA LEU A 718 16.17 -28.87 27.89
C LEU A 718 16.79 -29.83 28.92
N LYS A 719 17.72 -30.68 28.49
CA LYS A 719 18.39 -31.64 29.38
C LYS A 719 19.26 -30.93 30.42
N ASP A 720 20.00 -29.90 29.99
CA ASP A 720 20.96 -29.15 30.83
C ASP A 720 20.54 -27.66 30.98
N TRP A 721 19.23 -27.41 31.11
CA TRP A 721 18.60 -26.09 31.08
C TRP A 721 19.27 -25.03 31.96
N GLU A 722 19.59 -25.38 33.21
CA GLU A 722 20.16 -24.41 34.17
C GLU A 722 21.51 -23.85 33.74
N SER A 723 22.31 -24.64 33.03
CA SER A 723 23.60 -24.21 32.48
C SER A 723 23.40 -23.48 31.17
N GLU A 724 22.63 -24.08 30.25
CA GLU A 724 22.49 -23.59 28.89
C GLU A 724 21.70 -22.28 28.79
N LYS A 725 20.75 -22.03 29.70
CA LYS A 725 19.98 -20.77 29.72
C LYS A 725 20.85 -19.53 29.91
N GLN A 726 22.06 -19.68 30.44
CA GLN A 726 23.02 -18.56 30.57
C GLN A 726 23.52 -18.04 29.21
N SER A 727 23.42 -18.84 28.16
CA SER A 727 23.74 -18.46 26.78
C SER A 727 22.56 -17.89 26.01
N LEU A 728 21.36 -17.85 26.60
CA LEU A 728 20.21 -17.18 25.98
C LEU A 728 20.29 -15.67 26.24
N ILE A 729 20.19 -14.90 25.16
CA ILE A 729 20.17 -13.44 25.17
C ILE A 729 18.77 -12.99 24.78
N LYS A 730 18.21 -12.09 25.59
CA LYS A 730 16.96 -11.40 25.31
C LYS A 730 17.23 -10.12 24.51
N VAL A 731 16.42 -9.93 23.47
CA VAL A 731 16.40 -8.73 22.63
C VAL A 731 15.01 -8.11 22.72
N MET A 732 14.95 -6.85 23.16
CA MET A 732 13.70 -6.11 23.30
C MET A 732 13.92 -4.61 23.04
N PRO A 733 13.14 -3.96 22.17
CA PRO A 733 13.28 -2.53 21.90
C PRO A 733 13.05 -1.65 23.11
N SER A 734 13.87 -0.63 23.28
CA SER A 734 13.89 0.23 24.47
C SER A 734 12.60 1.05 24.61
N ASP A 735 12.09 1.61 23.51
CA ASP A 735 10.81 2.33 23.52
C ASP A 735 9.64 1.41 23.85
N TYR A 736 9.63 0.19 23.30
CA TYR A 736 8.63 -0.82 23.61
C TYR A 736 8.64 -1.20 25.09
N LYS A 737 9.84 -1.43 25.65
CA LYS A 737 10.04 -1.72 27.08
C LYS A 737 9.49 -0.59 27.95
N ARG A 738 9.83 0.66 27.64
CA ARG A 738 9.34 1.84 28.36
C ARG A 738 7.82 1.92 28.36
N VAL A 739 7.17 1.65 27.22
CA VAL A 739 5.70 1.62 27.11
C VAL A 739 5.10 0.51 27.97
N LEU A 740 5.63 -0.71 27.92
CA LEU A 740 5.12 -1.82 28.75
C LEU A 740 5.30 -1.56 30.26
N GLU A 741 6.42 -0.96 30.66
CA GLU A 741 6.66 -0.58 32.06
C GLU A 741 5.69 0.51 32.52
N ALA A 742 5.44 1.52 31.69
CA ALA A 742 4.45 2.57 31.97
C ALA A 742 3.03 2.00 32.09
N GLN A 743 2.63 1.09 31.20
CA GLN A 743 1.34 0.40 31.25
C GLN A 743 1.21 -0.46 32.53
N LYS A 744 2.25 -1.23 32.89
CA LYS A 744 2.27 -2.00 34.14
C LYS A 744 2.18 -1.11 35.37
N ALA A 745 2.81 0.06 35.36
CA ALA A 745 2.72 1.04 36.44
C ALA A 745 1.30 1.62 36.56
N LEU A 746 0.70 2.02 35.44
CA LEU A 746 -0.68 2.52 35.36
C LEU A 746 -1.68 1.50 35.91
N LEU A 747 -1.61 0.24 35.47
CA LEU A 747 -2.47 -0.85 35.96
C LEU A 747 -2.32 -1.10 37.47
N LYS A 748 -1.12 -0.92 38.03
CA LYS A 748 -0.90 -1.02 39.48
C LYS A 748 -1.56 0.13 40.23
N THR A 749 -1.51 1.35 39.72
CA THR A 749 -2.21 2.50 40.32
C THR A 749 -3.74 2.42 40.19
N SER A 750 -4.26 1.85 39.09
CA SER A 750 -5.70 1.65 38.88
C SER A 750 -6.32 0.59 39.80
N ASN A 751 -5.53 -0.35 40.31
CA ASN A 751 -5.98 -1.37 41.27
C ASN A 751 -5.85 -0.92 42.74
N ILE A 752 -5.42 0.32 42.99
CA ILE A 752 -5.27 0.92 44.33
C ILE A 752 -6.31 2.02 44.58
N GLY A 753 -7.17 2.35 43.60
CA GLY A 753 -8.34 3.21 43.74
C GLY A 753 -9.62 2.43 43.51
#